data_AF-A0A8H5QSY4-F1
#
_entry.id   AF-A0A8H5QSY4-F1
#
_cell.length_a   1.000
_cell.length_b   1.000
_cell.length_c   1.000
_cell.angle_alpha   90.00
_cell.angle_beta   90.00
_cell.angle_gamma   90.00
#
_symmetry.space_group_name_H-M   'P 1'
#
loop_
_entity.id
_entity.type
_entity.pdbx_description
1 polymer ?
#
loop_
_entity_poly.entity_id
_entity_poly.type
_entity_poly.pdbx_seq_one_letter_code
_entity_poly.pdbx_strand_id
1 'polypeptide(L)'
;MASSSDAVLTLISTAICVALIIARCLYRLIFRCHIHTTCHRRWRIDDFYMTIAILPLIGRAVCILLSFTLNPDHTYDPATQAEAETWGESVQSIDGDRELSHKLLIPARIFYAMFLWCLKLGLLAFYSRFIDIFRWGKPVTDALWWFIIATFIAVFITILAECRPLSLMWELNYDDTKVACNRAVGNLILMAICNIIINIALIILPFPMLRHLRLDIKEKLQLGFLFSVGAVLVAITILRLPLILNESVSQRSRSMWASIEILCACIVSNTPFFYALVKDMKRQHDDRPERSPSNATNPGDFDFYDLQSLPSSAGVQMPARSSPDTSKCTIRPNSLSSAKMTAPSLRLRLFLARRDQHGAVVAPTPRPSVTSALHLGKSISKNAHQTDPLPNNVKTTLLPPTMLEQRVASWLDSLPDEYPPFKALSKTSKRKEALPSPPTSDSMEGTTPKRRRLIDPDRTPRAANLPPPSSNGSSASWSESGDGSRSSSPKKQMLRLRLEERGLECRQLNVDTAPPVISSLVDIIQEIGSRIEILPADKKNAILGSPLVREQNTRLWRFAFKEEGDDMLPGRVPLPEEIAQICDFARHCHDTNHEEAAWNMEVHHRLLQAILREPNAPTAAPLNFTSCTAARPHRRFVPYSSTAKMIDFCLYLKPTDSPSLQALGRRTPTLTVNHTDFAPLQLSPIVLSIETKRPGKELDAAQLQMGVWHAAQWSFLRSVIGLAPQPLTAEEEILRSQKASEALGQLGFIPGIIVQGHRWLFVFSTLEGERTVLWTERQFGTTQSILDTYAVVAGIRELARWARDAYVPWFRANVLAGFQPTEVDEPAS
;
A
#
# COMPACT_ATOMS: atom_id res chain seq x y z
N MET A 1 38.70 16.15 -36.28
CA MET A 1 37.57 16.99 -35.81
C MET A 1 37.36 16.75 -34.33
N ALA A 2 37.64 17.73 -33.47
CA ALA A 2 37.21 17.67 -32.07
C ALA A 2 35.74 18.11 -32.01
N SER A 3 34.85 17.30 -31.44
CA SER A 3 33.47 17.74 -31.22
C SER A 3 33.45 18.86 -30.21
N SER A 4 32.84 20.00 -30.55
CA SER A 4 32.67 21.10 -29.59
C SER A 4 31.88 20.62 -28.36
N SER A 5 32.20 21.19 -27.20
CA SER A 5 31.51 20.95 -25.92
C SER A 5 29.98 21.03 -26.05
N ASP A 6 29.53 21.96 -26.87
CA ASP A 6 28.13 22.31 -27.08
C ASP A 6 27.41 21.32 -28.01
N ALA A 7 28.12 20.78 -29.01
CA ALA A 7 27.62 19.66 -29.82
C ALA A 7 27.48 18.39 -28.97
N VAL A 8 28.47 18.09 -28.11
CA VAL A 8 28.41 16.98 -27.14
C VAL A 8 27.25 17.15 -26.17
N LEU A 9 27.08 18.35 -25.59
CA LEU A 9 25.95 18.66 -24.70
C LEU A 9 24.60 18.55 -25.42
N THR A 10 24.50 19.03 -26.66
CA THR A 10 23.28 18.90 -27.47
C THR A 10 22.93 17.43 -27.71
N LEU A 11 23.92 16.58 -28.03
CA LEU A 11 23.72 15.15 -28.26
C LEU A 11 23.33 14.42 -26.97
N ILE A 12 24.03 14.66 -25.85
CA ILE A 12 23.76 14.03 -24.55
C ILE A 12 22.38 14.42 -24.01
N SER A 13 22.04 15.71 -24.00
CA SER A 13 20.72 16.18 -23.55
C SER A 13 19.60 15.61 -24.40
N THR A 14 19.78 15.55 -25.72
CA THR A 14 18.84 14.89 -26.65
C THR A 14 18.68 13.41 -26.32
N ALA A 15 19.78 12.68 -26.18
CA ALA A 15 19.77 11.24 -25.91
C ALA A 15 19.07 10.90 -24.58
N ILE A 16 19.34 11.66 -23.51
CA ILE A 16 18.66 11.48 -22.21
C ILE A 16 17.15 11.75 -22.33
N CYS A 17 16.77 12.85 -22.99
CA CYS A 17 15.36 13.19 -23.18
C CYS A 17 14.60 12.13 -24.02
N VAL A 18 15.21 11.66 -25.12
CA VAL A 18 14.66 10.55 -25.93
C VAL A 18 14.55 9.27 -25.10
N ALA A 19 15.57 8.91 -24.32
CA ALA A 19 15.55 7.72 -23.47
C ALA A 19 14.46 7.78 -22.40
N LEU A 20 14.23 8.94 -21.76
CA LEU A 20 13.16 9.14 -20.77
C LEU A 20 11.76 8.95 -21.40
N ILE A 21 11.52 9.54 -22.58
CA ILE A 21 10.24 9.41 -23.29
C ILE A 21 10.04 7.97 -23.80
N ILE A 22 11.07 7.35 -24.36
CA ILE A 22 11.01 5.95 -24.83
C ILE A 22 10.77 5.00 -23.65
N ALA A 23 11.46 5.16 -22.52
CA ALA A 23 11.24 4.34 -21.33
C ALA A 23 9.79 4.44 -20.81
N ARG A 24 9.22 5.65 -20.81
CA ARG A 24 7.81 5.91 -20.49
C ARG A 24 6.86 5.17 -21.45
N CYS A 25 7.09 5.26 -22.76
CA CYS A 25 6.25 4.63 -23.77
C CYS A 25 6.40 3.09 -23.78
N LEU A 26 7.62 2.57 -23.64
CA LEU A 26 7.90 1.13 -23.51
C LEU A 26 7.25 0.54 -22.27
N TYR A 27 7.35 1.20 -21.11
CA TYR A 27 6.67 0.72 -19.90
C TYR A 27 5.17 0.52 -20.13
N ARG A 28 4.50 1.52 -20.73
CA ARG A 28 3.07 1.43 -21.03
C ARG A 28 2.75 0.39 -22.12
N LEU A 29 3.66 0.12 -23.04
CA LEU A 29 3.51 -0.93 -24.06
C LEU A 29 3.63 -2.33 -23.43
N ILE A 30 4.65 -2.54 -22.59
CA ILE A 30 4.90 -3.82 -21.90
C ILE A 30 3.76 -4.15 -20.93
N PHE A 31 3.33 -3.20 -20.10
CA PHE A 31 2.19 -3.41 -19.18
C PHE A 31 0.84 -3.58 -19.88
N ARG A 32 0.70 -3.11 -21.12
CA ARG A 32 -0.47 -3.36 -21.97
C ARG A 32 -0.48 -4.79 -22.54
N CYS A 33 0.68 -5.44 -22.66
CA CYS A 33 0.79 -6.83 -23.10
C CYS A 33 0.68 -7.84 -21.95
N HIS A 34 1.11 -7.49 -20.73
CA HIS A 34 1.20 -8.45 -19.62
C HIS A 34 -0.10 -8.64 -18.80
N ILE A 35 -1.08 -7.73 -18.91
CA ILE A 35 -2.34 -7.78 -18.11
C ILE A 35 -3.60 -7.67 -19.01
N HIS A 36 -3.82 -8.73 -19.78
CA HIS A 36 -5.08 -9.30 -20.32
C HIS A 36 -6.19 -8.45 -20.97
N THR A 37 -7.06 -9.21 -21.65
CA THR A 37 -8.10 -8.85 -22.63
C THR A 37 -9.21 -7.87 -22.22
N THR A 38 -9.30 -7.42 -20.96
CA THR A 38 -10.59 -6.90 -20.43
C THR A 38 -10.51 -5.64 -19.56
N CYS A 39 -9.60 -4.69 -19.83
CA CYS A 39 -9.76 -3.32 -19.31
C CYS A 39 -9.12 -2.20 -20.17
N HIS A 40 -9.79 -1.05 -20.29
CA HIS A 40 -9.36 0.10 -21.10
C HIS A 40 -8.26 0.96 -20.43
N ARG A 41 -7.02 0.46 -20.28
CA ARG A 41 -5.84 1.34 -20.07
C ARG A 41 -5.36 1.91 -21.41
N ARG A 42 -6.23 2.71 -22.06
CA ARG A 42 -5.95 3.41 -23.34
C ARG A 42 -4.67 4.24 -23.26
N TRP A 43 -4.01 4.41 -24.41
CA TRP A 43 -3.07 5.50 -24.66
C TRP A 43 -3.71 6.82 -24.22
N ARG A 44 -2.99 7.62 -23.43
CA ARG A 44 -3.52 8.87 -22.88
C ARG A 44 -3.00 10.08 -23.65
N ILE A 45 -3.72 11.20 -23.52
CA ILE A 45 -3.41 12.44 -24.22
C ILE A 45 -2.04 13.00 -23.77
N ASP A 46 -1.66 12.81 -22.49
CA ASP A 46 -0.32 13.15 -21.99
C ASP A 46 0.80 12.32 -22.63
N ASP A 47 0.54 11.05 -22.98
CA ASP A 47 1.52 10.18 -23.66
C ASP A 47 1.64 10.50 -25.16
N PHE A 48 0.55 10.95 -25.78
CA PHE A 48 0.52 11.39 -27.17
C PHE A 48 1.36 12.65 -27.38
N TYR A 49 1.19 13.68 -26.51
CA TYR A 49 2.02 14.88 -26.55
C TYR A 49 3.52 14.57 -26.30
N MET A 50 3.83 13.68 -25.36
CA MET A 50 5.20 13.24 -25.10
C MET A 50 5.82 12.49 -26.29
N THR A 51 5.07 11.61 -26.95
CA THR A 51 5.58 10.88 -28.12
C THR A 51 5.82 11.83 -29.31
N ILE A 52 4.90 12.77 -29.56
CA ILE A 52 5.08 13.78 -30.62
C ILE A 52 6.28 14.67 -30.34
N ALA A 53 6.60 14.97 -29.06
CA ALA A 53 7.76 15.77 -28.68
C ALA A 53 9.12 15.18 -29.12
N ILE A 54 9.21 13.88 -29.42
CA ILE A 54 10.44 13.26 -29.95
C ILE A 54 10.81 13.88 -31.31
N LEU A 55 9.83 14.18 -32.17
CA LEU A 55 10.07 14.70 -33.52
C LEU A 55 10.78 16.07 -33.53
N PRO A 56 10.28 17.13 -32.84
CA PRO A 56 11.00 18.40 -32.75
C PRO A 56 12.29 18.29 -31.92
N LEU A 57 12.37 17.39 -30.93
CA LEU A 57 13.61 17.18 -30.18
C LEU A 57 14.76 16.70 -31.09
N ILE A 58 14.51 15.66 -31.89
CA ILE A 58 15.47 15.16 -32.88
C ILE A 58 15.70 16.19 -33.99
N GLY A 59 14.64 16.84 -34.49
CA GLY A 59 14.73 17.89 -35.51
C GLY A 59 15.65 19.04 -35.08
N ARG A 60 15.52 19.54 -33.85
CA ARG A 60 16.45 20.53 -33.29
C ARG A 60 17.88 19.98 -33.24
N ALA A 61 18.08 18.76 -32.73
CA ALA A 61 19.42 18.19 -32.57
C ALA A 61 20.14 18.07 -33.92
N VAL A 62 19.44 17.58 -34.95
CA VAL A 62 19.97 17.49 -36.33
C VAL A 62 20.30 18.88 -36.89
N CYS A 63 19.38 19.85 -36.81
CA CYS A 63 19.66 21.21 -37.31
C CYS A 63 20.83 21.90 -36.60
N ILE A 64 20.97 21.72 -35.28
CA ILE A 64 22.09 22.30 -34.51
C ILE A 64 23.41 21.60 -34.80
N LEU A 65 23.44 20.26 -34.87
CA LEU A 65 24.67 19.52 -35.18
C LEU A 65 25.16 19.84 -36.60
N LEU A 66 24.27 19.87 -37.59
CA LEU A 66 24.61 20.28 -38.95
C LEU A 66 25.08 21.74 -39.01
N SER A 67 24.42 22.65 -38.28
CA SER A 67 24.85 24.06 -38.21
C SER A 67 26.25 24.21 -37.61
N PHE A 68 26.60 23.44 -36.57
CA PHE A 68 27.96 23.40 -36.01
C PHE A 68 29.01 22.74 -36.92
N THR A 69 28.64 21.78 -37.79
CA THR A 69 29.60 21.19 -38.74
C THR A 69 29.87 22.09 -39.94
N LEU A 70 28.87 22.86 -40.40
CA LEU A 70 28.97 23.74 -41.56
C LEU A 70 29.56 25.12 -41.24
N ASN A 71 29.40 25.61 -40.00
CA ASN A 71 30.01 26.86 -39.54
C ASN A 71 30.39 26.74 -38.04
N PRO A 72 31.57 26.15 -37.72
CA PRO A 72 31.96 25.84 -36.34
C PRO A 72 31.98 27.04 -35.39
N ASP A 73 32.36 28.20 -35.90
CA ASP A 73 32.51 29.44 -35.12
C ASP A 73 31.30 30.37 -35.20
N HIS A 74 30.31 30.05 -36.07
CA HIS A 74 29.11 30.83 -36.31
C HIS A 74 29.39 32.31 -36.67
N THR A 75 30.41 32.55 -37.51
CA THR A 75 30.60 33.90 -38.07
C THR A 75 29.58 34.20 -39.17
N TYR A 76 29.20 35.48 -39.27
CA TYR A 76 28.42 36.07 -40.35
C TYR A 76 29.31 36.73 -41.44
N ASP A 77 30.63 36.70 -41.25
CA ASP A 77 31.61 37.19 -42.22
C ASP A 77 31.70 36.23 -43.43
N PRO A 78 31.95 36.73 -44.65
CA PRO A 78 32.26 35.89 -45.80
C PRO A 78 33.63 35.19 -45.62
N ALA A 79 33.83 34.08 -46.31
CA ALA A 79 35.08 33.32 -46.25
C ALA A 79 36.25 34.08 -46.88
N THR A 80 37.40 34.10 -46.21
CA THR A 80 38.60 34.72 -46.78
C THR A 80 39.30 33.79 -47.78
N GLN A 81 40.03 34.37 -48.73
CA GLN A 81 40.82 33.61 -49.71
C GLN A 81 41.85 32.67 -49.03
N ALA A 82 42.43 33.10 -47.89
CA ALA A 82 43.36 32.30 -47.10
C ALA A 82 42.67 31.13 -46.36
N GLU A 83 41.41 31.29 -45.93
CA GLU A 83 40.61 30.17 -45.41
C GLU A 83 40.33 29.15 -46.51
N ALA A 84 39.89 29.60 -47.70
CA ALA A 84 39.64 28.73 -48.84
C ALA A 84 40.87 27.88 -49.22
N GLU A 85 42.04 28.51 -49.29
CA GLU A 85 43.33 27.85 -49.51
C GLU A 85 43.73 26.88 -48.38
N THR A 86 43.33 27.16 -47.13
CA THR A 86 43.61 26.29 -45.96
C THR A 86 42.72 25.04 -45.95
N TRP A 87 41.45 25.17 -46.35
CA TRP A 87 40.50 24.04 -46.39
C TRP A 87 40.53 23.24 -47.71
N GLY A 88 41.13 23.80 -48.77
CA GLY A 88 41.18 23.17 -50.10
C GLY A 88 39.88 23.30 -50.89
N GLU A 89 39.02 24.25 -50.53
CA GLU A 89 37.72 24.50 -51.15
C GLU A 89 37.64 25.91 -51.77
N SER A 90 36.58 26.20 -52.53
CA SER A 90 36.34 27.55 -53.03
C SER A 90 35.64 28.42 -51.97
N VAL A 91 35.91 29.73 -51.98
CA VAL A 91 35.22 30.73 -51.14
C VAL A 91 33.69 30.57 -51.22
N GLN A 92 33.17 30.35 -52.43
CA GLN A 92 31.74 30.15 -52.69
C GLN A 92 31.15 28.87 -52.06
N SER A 93 31.96 27.82 -51.87
CA SER A 93 31.56 26.60 -51.16
C SER A 93 31.35 26.91 -49.68
N ILE A 94 32.36 27.52 -49.05
CA ILE A 94 32.38 27.86 -47.63
C ILE A 94 31.28 28.90 -47.30
N ASP A 95 31.06 29.89 -48.16
CA ASP A 95 29.96 30.86 -48.00
C ASP A 95 28.58 30.18 -48.11
N GLY A 96 28.42 29.22 -49.03
CA GLY A 96 27.19 28.43 -49.15
C GLY A 96 26.88 27.62 -47.89
N ASP A 97 27.89 27.00 -47.29
CA ASP A 97 27.76 26.26 -46.03
C ASP A 97 27.51 27.17 -44.81
N ARG A 98 28.11 28.36 -44.77
CA ARG A 98 27.78 29.39 -43.75
C ARG A 98 26.33 29.86 -43.89
N GLU A 99 25.86 30.14 -45.10
CA GLU A 99 24.47 30.54 -45.37
C GLU A 99 23.48 29.41 -45.00
N LEU A 100 23.80 28.15 -45.33
CA LEU A 100 23.02 26.96 -44.96
C LEU A 100 22.99 26.75 -43.44
N SER A 101 24.12 26.96 -42.75
CA SER A 101 24.19 26.91 -41.29
C SER A 101 23.23 27.91 -40.64
N HIS A 102 23.17 29.15 -41.13
CA HIS A 102 22.23 30.17 -40.63
C HIS A 102 20.77 29.84 -40.96
N LYS A 103 20.48 29.32 -42.16
CA LYS A 103 19.14 28.82 -42.52
C LYS A 103 18.65 27.72 -41.57
N LEU A 104 19.53 26.82 -41.11
CA LEU A 104 19.22 25.75 -40.15
C LEU A 104 18.88 26.26 -38.73
N LEU A 105 19.27 27.48 -38.36
CA LEU A 105 18.93 28.05 -37.05
C LEU A 105 17.44 28.37 -36.90
N ILE A 106 16.73 28.68 -37.99
CA ILE A 106 15.29 28.96 -37.98
C ILE A 106 14.46 27.73 -37.57
N PRO A 107 14.54 26.56 -38.25
CA PRO A 107 13.87 25.35 -37.80
C PRO A 107 14.37 24.88 -36.43
N ALA A 108 15.66 25.06 -36.09
CA ALA A 108 16.15 24.74 -34.74
C ALA A 108 15.48 25.56 -33.62
N ARG A 109 15.08 26.81 -33.88
CA ARG A 109 14.28 27.65 -32.96
C ARG A 109 12.80 27.25 -32.92
N ILE A 110 12.21 26.94 -34.08
CA ILE A 110 10.82 26.46 -34.17
C ILE A 110 10.67 25.13 -33.41
N PHE A 111 11.56 24.17 -33.67
CA PHE A 111 11.60 22.89 -32.98
C PHE A 111 11.85 23.02 -31.48
N TYR A 112 12.70 23.96 -31.04
CA TYR A 112 12.88 24.29 -29.62
C TYR A 112 11.55 24.71 -28.95
N ALA A 113 10.82 25.64 -29.56
CA ALA A 113 9.52 26.07 -29.07
C ALA A 113 8.48 24.95 -29.09
N MET A 114 8.40 24.18 -30.19
CA MET A 114 7.49 23.02 -30.31
C MET A 114 7.73 22.01 -29.18
N PHE A 115 8.98 21.63 -28.91
CA PHE A 115 9.31 20.70 -27.83
C PHE A 115 8.83 21.22 -26.47
N LEU A 116 9.23 22.44 -26.09
CA LEU A 116 8.87 23.01 -24.79
C LEU A 116 7.37 23.22 -24.60
N TRP A 117 6.60 23.45 -25.68
CA TRP A 117 5.14 23.54 -25.62
C TRP A 117 4.46 22.17 -25.61
N CYS A 118 4.96 21.15 -26.32
CA CYS A 118 4.48 19.78 -26.18
C CYS A 118 4.66 19.25 -24.74
N LEU A 119 5.78 19.56 -24.07
CA LEU A 119 5.96 19.21 -22.65
C LEU A 119 4.93 19.90 -21.73
N LYS A 120 4.63 21.19 -21.96
CA LYS A 120 3.61 21.96 -21.22
C LYS A 120 2.21 21.38 -21.41
N LEU A 121 1.84 21.03 -22.65
CA LEU A 121 0.56 20.37 -22.97
C LEU A 121 0.46 18.97 -22.35
N GLY A 122 1.55 18.19 -22.36
CA GLY A 122 1.62 16.89 -21.69
C GLY A 122 1.44 16.98 -20.18
N LEU A 123 2.06 17.98 -19.53
CA LEU A 123 1.92 18.23 -18.09
C LEU A 123 0.50 18.73 -17.73
N LEU A 124 -0.10 19.61 -18.54
CA LEU A 124 -1.48 20.04 -18.36
C LEU A 124 -2.47 18.87 -18.50
N ALA A 125 -2.29 18.01 -19.50
CA ALA A 125 -3.10 16.80 -19.70
C ALA A 125 -2.94 15.76 -18.57
N PHE A 126 -1.82 15.77 -17.86
CA PHE A 126 -1.64 15.00 -16.63
C PHE A 126 -2.38 15.61 -15.43
N TYR A 127 -2.36 16.95 -15.28
CA TYR A 127 -3.03 17.64 -14.16
C TYR A 127 -4.55 17.70 -14.28
N SER A 128 -5.11 17.88 -15.48
CA SER A 128 -6.57 17.93 -15.70
C SER A 128 -7.28 16.68 -15.16
N ARG A 129 -6.66 15.50 -15.26
CA ARG A 129 -7.14 14.24 -14.66
C ARG A 129 -7.55 14.36 -13.19
N PHE A 130 -6.90 15.21 -12.41
CA PHE A 130 -7.16 15.40 -10.97
C PHE A 130 -8.03 16.63 -10.69
N ILE A 131 -8.06 17.58 -11.63
CA ILE A 131 -8.63 18.92 -11.44
C ILE A 131 -10.03 19.04 -12.07
N ASP A 132 -10.29 18.41 -13.22
CA ASP A 132 -11.63 18.32 -13.85
C ASP A 132 -12.68 17.65 -12.93
N ILE A 133 -12.25 16.96 -11.87
CA ILE A 133 -13.10 16.41 -10.80
C ILE A 133 -13.84 17.54 -10.04
N PHE A 134 -13.25 18.74 -9.96
CA PHE A 134 -13.88 19.91 -9.35
C PHE A 134 -14.67 20.71 -10.40
N ARG A 135 -15.86 21.22 -10.02
CA ARG A 135 -16.72 22.03 -10.90
C ARG A 135 -16.05 23.25 -11.52
N TRP A 136 -15.04 23.82 -10.88
CA TRP A 136 -14.25 24.95 -11.38
C TRP A 136 -13.00 24.53 -12.17
N GLY A 137 -12.58 23.26 -12.07
CA GLY A 137 -11.31 22.80 -12.63
C GLY A 137 -11.30 22.75 -14.15
N LYS A 138 -12.32 22.12 -14.74
CA LYS A 138 -12.46 21.98 -16.19
C LYS A 138 -12.37 23.31 -16.98
N PRO A 139 -13.13 24.37 -16.65
CA PRO A 139 -13.00 25.63 -17.38
C PRO A 139 -11.61 26.29 -17.21
N VAL A 140 -10.92 26.07 -16.08
CA VAL A 140 -9.55 26.56 -15.86
C VAL A 140 -8.54 25.78 -16.71
N THR A 141 -8.65 24.46 -16.81
CA THR A 141 -7.76 23.64 -17.66
C THR A 141 -7.98 23.88 -19.14
N ASP A 142 -9.25 24.02 -19.56
CA ASP A 142 -9.60 24.28 -20.96
C ASP A 142 -9.13 25.69 -21.38
N ALA A 143 -9.25 26.71 -20.50
CA ALA A 143 -8.70 28.05 -20.73
C ALA A 143 -7.16 28.05 -20.79
N LEU A 144 -6.49 27.33 -19.88
CA LEU A 144 -5.03 27.23 -19.88
C LEU A 144 -4.50 26.46 -21.11
N TRP A 145 -5.25 25.49 -21.64
CA TRP A 145 -4.91 24.81 -22.89
C TRP A 145 -4.91 25.80 -24.07
N TRP A 146 -5.97 26.60 -24.22
CA TRP A 146 -6.04 27.64 -25.24
C TRP A 146 -4.94 28.69 -25.09
N PHE A 147 -4.58 29.08 -23.86
CA PHE A 147 -3.48 30.00 -23.60
C PHE A 147 -2.11 29.44 -24.04
N ILE A 148 -1.86 28.14 -23.83
CA ILE A 148 -0.64 27.47 -24.29
C ILE A 148 -0.60 27.44 -25.84
N ILE A 149 -1.72 27.18 -26.51
CA ILE A 149 -1.78 27.22 -27.99
C ILE A 149 -1.60 28.65 -28.53
N ALA A 150 -2.25 29.65 -27.94
CA ALA A 150 -2.13 31.05 -28.37
C ALA A 150 -0.69 31.58 -28.21
N THR A 151 -0.03 31.26 -27.10
CA THR A 151 1.39 31.63 -26.87
C THR A 151 2.35 30.90 -27.80
N PHE A 152 2.09 29.63 -28.18
CA PHE A 152 2.87 28.95 -29.21
C PHE A 152 2.79 29.69 -30.55
N ILE A 153 1.57 30.06 -30.97
CA ILE A 153 1.34 30.77 -32.24
C ILE A 153 2.03 32.13 -32.23
N ALA A 154 1.98 32.86 -31.11
CA ALA A 154 2.68 34.14 -30.97
C ALA A 154 4.21 34.00 -31.09
N VAL A 155 4.83 33.02 -30.41
CA VAL A 155 6.27 32.72 -30.52
C VAL A 155 6.65 32.26 -31.93
N PHE A 156 5.83 31.41 -32.56
CA PHE A 156 6.06 30.95 -33.93
C PHE A 156 6.05 32.12 -34.94
N ILE A 157 5.09 33.04 -34.80
CA ILE A 157 5.02 34.25 -35.62
C ILE A 157 6.22 35.16 -35.39
N THR A 158 6.69 35.35 -34.14
CA THR A 158 7.87 36.19 -33.88
C THR A 158 9.19 35.59 -34.35
N ILE A 159 9.32 34.26 -34.39
CA ILE A 159 10.47 33.60 -35.05
C ILE A 159 10.49 33.91 -36.56
N LEU A 160 9.34 33.92 -37.23
CA LEU A 160 9.22 34.20 -38.67
C LEU A 160 9.13 35.70 -39.01
N ALA A 161 9.09 36.58 -38.02
CA ALA A 161 9.00 38.04 -38.19
C ALA A 161 10.23 38.79 -37.64
N GLU A 162 11.30 38.07 -37.28
CA GLU A 162 12.49 38.61 -36.60
C GLU A 162 13.26 39.62 -37.47
N CYS A 163 13.35 39.38 -38.78
CA CYS A 163 13.81 40.32 -39.79
C CYS A 163 12.78 40.52 -40.92
N ARG A 164 12.82 41.66 -41.61
CA ARG A 164 11.99 41.95 -42.80
C ARG A 164 12.85 42.59 -43.92
N PRO A 165 13.06 41.93 -45.07
CA PRO A 165 12.63 40.57 -45.44
C PRO A 165 13.32 39.47 -44.60
N LEU A 166 12.78 38.25 -44.68
CA LEU A 166 13.26 37.10 -43.92
C LEU A 166 14.71 36.69 -44.31
N SER A 167 15.14 36.99 -45.54
CA SER A 167 16.49 36.67 -46.05
C SER A 167 17.63 37.29 -45.24
N LEU A 168 17.38 38.43 -44.59
CA LEU A 168 18.32 39.08 -43.67
C LEU A 168 18.74 38.19 -42.47
N MET A 169 18.03 37.08 -42.20
CA MET A 169 18.40 36.14 -41.14
C MET A 169 19.62 35.26 -41.46
N TRP A 170 20.02 35.16 -42.73
CA TRP A 170 21.12 34.29 -43.19
C TRP A 170 22.08 34.95 -44.18
N GLU A 171 21.85 36.23 -44.52
CA GLU A 171 22.74 37.06 -45.33
C GLU A 171 24.12 37.21 -44.64
N LEU A 172 25.19 36.85 -45.37
CA LEU A 172 26.57 37.10 -44.95
C LEU A 172 26.95 38.57 -45.20
N ASN A 173 27.95 39.08 -44.49
CA ASN A 173 28.34 40.49 -44.49
C ASN A 173 27.17 41.43 -44.07
N TYR A 174 26.64 41.18 -42.87
CA TYR A 174 25.55 41.97 -42.29
C TYR A 174 26.05 43.35 -41.82
N ASP A 175 25.65 44.39 -42.55
CA ASP A 175 25.86 45.79 -42.18
C ASP A 175 24.92 46.18 -41.03
N ASP A 176 25.49 46.54 -39.87
CA ASP A 176 24.76 46.93 -38.64
C ASP A 176 23.87 48.19 -38.84
N THR A 177 24.03 48.94 -39.94
CA THR A 177 23.15 50.05 -40.33
C THR A 177 21.82 49.60 -40.98
N LYS A 178 21.67 48.33 -41.36
CA LYS A 178 20.41 47.77 -41.92
C LYS A 178 19.34 47.58 -40.83
N VAL A 179 18.69 48.67 -40.40
CA VAL A 179 17.67 48.75 -39.32
C VAL A 179 16.48 47.75 -39.42
N ALA A 180 16.33 47.04 -40.54
CA ALA A 180 15.16 46.20 -40.84
C ALA A 180 15.16 44.79 -40.18
N CYS A 181 16.19 44.42 -39.41
CA CYS A 181 16.11 43.28 -38.49
C CYS A 181 16.12 43.74 -37.03
N ASN A 182 15.09 43.38 -36.25
CA ASN A 182 14.90 43.89 -34.89
C ASN A 182 15.68 43.08 -33.83
N ARG A 183 16.97 42.86 -34.13
CA ARG A 183 18.08 42.30 -33.33
C ARG A 183 17.76 41.11 -32.39
N ALA A 184 16.87 40.21 -32.79
CA ALA A 184 16.48 38.97 -32.09
C ALA A 184 15.83 39.11 -30.68
N VAL A 185 16.00 40.25 -30.01
CA VAL A 185 15.60 40.47 -28.61
C VAL A 185 14.07 40.39 -28.41
N GLY A 186 13.26 40.89 -29.36
CA GLY A 186 11.79 40.84 -29.23
C GLY A 186 11.23 39.42 -29.17
N ASN A 187 11.73 38.54 -30.06
CA ASN A 187 11.38 37.12 -30.08
C ASN A 187 11.82 36.42 -28.78
N LEU A 188 13.06 36.67 -28.36
CA LEU A 188 13.64 36.14 -27.12
C LEU A 188 12.84 36.54 -25.86
N ILE A 189 12.50 37.83 -25.74
CA ILE A 189 11.71 38.35 -24.61
C ILE A 189 10.32 37.73 -24.59
N LEU A 190 9.61 37.67 -25.73
CA LEU A 190 8.29 37.05 -25.80
C LEU A 190 8.33 35.58 -25.42
N MET A 191 9.30 34.83 -25.96
CA MET A 191 9.56 33.43 -25.64
C MET A 191 9.78 33.23 -24.12
N ALA A 192 10.63 34.06 -23.51
CA ALA A 192 10.90 34.00 -22.07
C ALA A 192 9.67 34.34 -21.22
N ILE A 193 8.95 35.41 -21.54
CA ILE A 193 7.74 35.84 -20.82
C ILE A 193 6.64 34.77 -20.90
N CYS A 194 6.34 34.26 -22.10
CA CYS A 194 5.35 33.20 -22.27
C CYS A 194 5.75 31.92 -21.53
N ASN A 195 7.02 31.53 -21.58
CA ASN A 195 7.54 30.37 -20.85
C ASN A 195 7.37 30.53 -19.33
N ILE A 196 7.76 31.68 -18.78
CA ILE A 196 7.61 32.01 -17.34
C ILE A 196 6.14 31.99 -16.92
N ILE A 197 5.25 32.67 -17.64
CA ILE A 197 3.81 32.75 -17.28
C ILE A 197 3.16 31.36 -17.30
N ILE A 198 3.41 30.54 -18.33
CA ILE A 198 2.84 29.18 -18.39
C ILE A 198 3.39 28.30 -17.26
N ASN A 199 4.69 28.37 -16.98
CA ASN A 199 5.30 27.56 -15.92
C ASN A 199 4.75 27.97 -14.54
N ILE A 200 4.57 29.27 -14.27
CA ILE A 200 3.90 29.76 -13.05
C ILE A 200 2.44 29.28 -12.98
N ALA A 201 1.68 29.36 -14.07
CA ALA A 201 0.30 28.88 -14.12
C ALA A 201 0.20 27.37 -13.82
N LEU A 202 1.08 26.56 -14.40
CA LEU A 202 1.15 25.11 -14.18
C LEU A 202 1.63 24.74 -12.76
N ILE A 203 2.44 25.59 -12.11
CA ILE A 203 2.81 25.44 -10.70
C ILE A 203 1.63 25.76 -9.78
N ILE A 204 0.90 26.86 -10.03
CA ILE A 204 -0.23 27.31 -9.19
C ILE A 204 -1.45 26.37 -9.30
N LEU A 205 -1.75 25.90 -10.53
CA LEU A 205 -2.91 25.07 -10.88
C LEU A 205 -3.26 23.95 -9.85
N PRO A 206 -2.31 23.12 -9.36
CA PRO A 206 -2.61 22.12 -8.34
C PRO A 206 -2.78 22.62 -6.89
N PHE A 207 -2.27 23.79 -6.48
CA PHE A 207 -2.30 24.22 -5.07
C PHE A 207 -3.70 24.28 -4.42
N PRO A 208 -4.76 24.76 -5.08
CA PRO A 208 -6.11 24.77 -4.50
C PRO A 208 -6.59 23.37 -4.08
N MET A 209 -6.31 22.34 -4.89
CA MET A 209 -6.62 20.94 -4.55
C MET A 209 -5.93 20.50 -3.25
N LEU A 210 -4.67 20.90 -3.04
CA LEU A 210 -3.85 20.52 -1.88
C LEU A 210 -4.27 21.20 -0.58
N ARG A 211 -4.97 22.33 -0.67
CA ARG A 211 -5.62 22.99 0.47
C ARG A 211 -6.87 22.24 0.93
N HIS A 212 -7.54 21.51 0.03
CA HIS A 212 -8.73 20.71 0.33
C HIS A 212 -8.42 19.24 0.68
N LEU A 213 -7.32 18.67 0.15
CA LEU A 213 -6.87 17.32 0.51
C LEU A 213 -6.06 17.30 1.82
N ARG A 214 -6.50 16.49 2.79
CA ARG A 214 -5.77 16.22 4.04
C ARG A 214 -4.65 15.17 3.86
N LEU A 215 -3.72 15.43 2.93
CA LEU A 215 -2.49 14.63 2.78
C LEU A 215 -1.62 14.69 4.05
N ASP A 216 -0.91 13.61 4.36
CA ASP A 216 0.07 13.58 5.46
C ASP A 216 1.27 14.49 5.17
N ILE A 217 2.01 14.90 6.21
CA ILE A 217 3.15 15.82 6.07
C ILE A 217 4.22 15.23 5.13
N LYS A 218 4.47 13.91 5.19
CA LYS A 218 5.40 13.22 4.27
C LYS A 218 4.96 13.36 2.79
N GLU A 219 3.68 13.13 2.49
CA GLU A 219 3.16 13.26 1.12
C GLU A 219 3.08 14.72 0.66
N LYS A 220 2.80 15.66 1.57
CA LYS A 220 2.88 17.10 1.29
C LYS A 220 4.29 17.58 1.02
N LEU A 221 5.29 17.03 1.72
CA LEU A 221 6.70 17.34 1.50
C LEU A 221 7.18 16.76 0.15
N GLN A 222 6.82 15.50 -0.15
CA GLN A 222 7.13 14.85 -1.43
C GLN A 222 6.48 15.55 -2.63
N LEU A 223 5.23 15.97 -2.51
CA LEU A 223 4.56 16.71 -3.58
C LEU A 223 5.02 18.18 -3.63
N GLY A 224 5.35 18.78 -2.49
CA GLY A 224 6.01 20.09 -2.42
C GLY A 224 7.37 20.09 -3.11
N PHE A 225 8.15 19.02 -2.97
CA PHE A 225 9.40 18.79 -3.70
C PHE A 225 9.18 18.65 -5.21
N LEU A 226 8.10 17.99 -5.63
CA LEU A 226 7.72 17.92 -7.05
C LEU A 226 7.40 19.31 -7.65
N PHE A 227 6.84 20.24 -6.86
CA PHE A 227 6.60 21.62 -7.31
C PHE A 227 7.80 22.55 -7.14
N SER A 228 8.67 22.37 -6.13
CA SER A 228 9.88 23.17 -5.98
C SER A 228 10.85 22.92 -7.13
N VAL A 229 10.94 21.68 -7.64
CA VAL A 229 11.64 21.32 -8.87
C VAL A 229 11.12 22.09 -10.09
N GLY A 230 9.81 22.36 -10.18
CA GLY A 230 9.23 23.26 -11.20
C GLY A 230 9.57 24.74 -10.97
N ALA A 231 9.54 25.20 -9.71
CA ALA A 231 9.89 26.57 -9.34
C ALA A 231 11.37 26.90 -9.62
N VAL A 232 12.27 25.93 -9.48
CA VAL A 232 13.69 26.06 -9.86
C VAL A 232 13.85 26.33 -11.35
N LEU A 233 13.03 25.74 -12.24
CA LEU A 233 13.06 26.07 -13.67
C LEU A 233 12.68 27.53 -13.93
N VAL A 234 11.65 28.04 -13.22
CA VAL A 234 11.23 29.43 -13.32
C VAL A 234 12.33 30.37 -12.83
N ALA A 235 12.96 30.05 -11.69
CA ALA A 235 14.10 30.81 -11.15
C ALA A 235 15.29 30.84 -12.13
N ILE A 236 15.68 29.71 -12.71
CA ILE A 236 16.75 29.64 -13.71
C ILE A 236 16.39 30.47 -14.95
N THR A 237 15.14 30.41 -15.42
CA THR A 237 14.67 31.19 -16.58
C THR A 237 14.71 32.70 -16.31
N ILE A 238 14.36 33.13 -15.09
CA ILE A 238 14.42 34.53 -14.66
C ILE A 238 15.86 35.00 -14.51
N LEU A 239 16.73 34.25 -13.83
CA LEU A 239 18.14 34.58 -13.62
C LEU A 239 18.93 34.63 -14.94
N ARG A 240 18.52 33.84 -15.94
CA ARG A 240 19.07 33.88 -17.29
C ARG A 240 18.68 35.16 -18.04
N LEU A 241 17.51 35.75 -17.80
CA LEU A 241 16.96 36.83 -18.63
C LEU A 241 17.87 38.09 -18.68
N PRO A 242 18.42 38.63 -17.57
CA PRO A 242 19.38 39.74 -17.64
C PRO A 242 20.65 39.40 -18.43
N LEU A 243 21.15 38.17 -18.31
CA LEU A 243 22.38 37.73 -18.97
C LEU A 243 22.28 37.73 -20.50
N ILE A 244 21.08 37.51 -21.08
CA ILE A 244 20.88 37.59 -22.54
C ILE A 244 20.54 39.02 -23.00
N LEU A 245 20.23 39.94 -22.09
CA LEU A 245 19.93 41.34 -22.40
C LEU A 245 21.17 42.25 -22.29
N ASN A 246 22.12 41.91 -21.41
CA ASN A 246 23.27 42.76 -21.11
C ASN A 246 24.43 42.61 -22.12
N GLU A 247 24.52 41.47 -22.81
CA GLU A 247 25.52 41.22 -23.85
C GLU A 247 24.91 40.48 -25.04
N SER A 248 25.56 40.58 -26.20
CA SER A 248 25.25 39.83 -27.43
C SER A 248 25.65 38.35 -27.33
N VAL A 249 25.27 37.67 -26.24
CA VAL A 249 25.64 36.29 -25.87
C VAL A 249 25.73 35.39 -27.09
N SER A 250 26.90 34.78 -27.31
CA SER A 250 27.23 34.04 -28.53
C SER A 250 26.23 32.92 -28.85
N GLN A 251 26.07 32.62 -30.14
CA GLN A 251 25.13 31.60 -30.61
C GLN A 251 25.41 30.21 -30.00
N ARG A 252 26.69 29.90 -29.73
CA ARG A 252 27.17 28.73 -28.98
C ARG A 252 26.53 28.67 -27.59
N SER A 253 26.71 29.72 -26.77
CA SER A 253 26.07 29.85 -25.45
C SER A 253 24.54 29.84 -25.49
N ARG A 254 23.90 30.46 -26.49
CA ARG A 254 22.43 30.39 -26.67
C ARG A 254 21.94 28.96 -26.83
N SER A 255 22.66 28.14 -27.61
CA SER A 255 22.34 26.73 -27.82
C SER A 255 22.66 25.85 -26.61
N MET A 256 23.75 26.13 -25.88
CA MET A 256 24.10 25.48 -24.61
C MET A 256 22.95 25.63 -23.60
N TRP A 257 22.53 26.87 -23.31
CA TRP A 257 21.45 27.14 -22.36
C TRP A 257 20.10 26.56 -22.80
N ALA A 258 19.78 26.59 -24.10
CA ALA A 258 18.57 25.95 -24.63
C ALA A 258 18.58 24.41 -24.43
N SER A 259 19.75 23.78 -24.49
CA SER A 259 19.91 22.33 -24.30
C SER A 259 19.82 21.93 -22.81
N ILE A 260 20.30 22.80 -21.90
CA ILE A 260 20.06 22.68 -20.45
C ILE A 260 18.55 22.83 -20.15
N GLU A 261 17.88 23.81 -20.74
CA GLU A 261 16.44 24.04 -20.53
C GLU A 261 15.59 22.87 -21.05
N ILE A 262 15.93 22.31 -22.22
CA ILE A 262 15.35 21.05 -22.75
C ILE A 262 15.47 19.91 -21.74
N LEU A 263 16.69 19.65 -21.25
CA LEU A 263 16.97 18.53 -20.35
C LEU A 263 16.16 18.65 -19.06
N CYS A 264 16.25 19.82 -18.41
CA CYS A 264 15.55 20.08 -17.17
C CYS A 264 14.02 20.03 -17.35
N ALA A 265 13.45 20.65 -18.40
CA ALA A 265 12.01 20.59 -18.66
C ALA A 265 11.52 19.16 -18.96
N CYS A 266 12.31 18.35 -19.68
CA CYS A 266 11.96 16.96 -19.98
C CYS A 266 11.95 16.09 -18.72
N ILE A 267 12.91 16.29 -17.81
CA ILE A 267 12.92 15.65 -16.49
C ILE A 267 11.67 16.06 -15.72
N VAL A 268 11.45 17.35 -15.47
CA VAL A 268 10.34 17.85 -14.62
C VAL A 268 8.97 17.41 -15.13
N SER A 269 8.74 17.41 -16.45
CA SER A 269 7.47 16.99 -17.04
C SER A 269 7.24 15.47 -17.04
N ASN A 270 8.29 14.67 -16.81
CA ASN A 270 8.17 13.21 -16.65
C ASN A 270 8.31 12.72 -15.20
N THR A 271 8.85 13.51 -14.26
CA THR A 271 8.89 13.17 -12.82
C THR A 271 7.52 12.74 -12.25
N PRO A 272 6.38 13.38 -12.57
CA PRO A 272 5.07 12.92 -12.09
C PRO A 272 4.70 11.52 -12.59
N PHE A 273 5.12 11.15 -13.81
CA PHE A 273 4.93 9.80 -14.35
C PHE A 273 5.87 8.80 -13.66
N PHE A 274 7.16 9.10 -13.54
CA PHE A 274 8.13 8.19 -12.90
C PHE A 274 7.88 8.03 -11.39
N TYR A 275 7.40 9.07 -10.70
CA TYR A 275 6.98 8.99 -9.30
C TYR A 275 5.70 8.13 -9.13
N ALA A 276 4.69 8.35 -9.98
CA ALA A 276 3.51 7.50 -10.00
C ALA A 276 3.85 6.05 -10.37
N LEU A 277 4.82 5.83 -11.27
CA LEU A 277 5.36 4.52 -11.62
C LEU A 277 6.04 3.85 -10.43
N VAL A 278 6.94 4.51 -9.71
CA VAL A 278 7.60 3.92 -8.52
C VAL A 278 6.58 3.62 -7.42
N LYS A 279 5.53 4.44 -7.26
CA LYS A 279 4.44 4.17 -6.31
C LYS A 279 3.54 3.01 -6.75
N ASP A 280 3.22 2.92 -8.05
CA ASP A 280 2.44 1.82 -8.62
C ASP A 280 3.25 0.51 -8.73
N MET A 281 4.58 0.55 -8.91
CA MET A 281 5.44 -0.65 -8.87
C MET A 281 5.57 -1.21 -7.47
N LYS A 282 5.68 -0.34 -6.44
CA LYS A 282 5.60 -0.77 -5.04
C LYS A 282 4.24 -1.42 -4.78
N ARG A 283 3.14 -0.76 -5.16
CA ARG A 283 1.79 -1.34 -5.10
C ARG A 283 1.63 -2.64 -5.89
N GLN A 284 2.27 -2.81 -7.04
CA GLN A 284 2.15 -4.04 -7.84
C GLN A 284 3.07 -5.17 -7.36
N HIS A 285 4.01 -4.86 -6.46
CA HIS A 285 4.63 -5.84 -5.57
C HIS A 285 3.69 -6.17 -4.40
N ASP A 286 2.97 -5.18 -3.87
CA ASP A 286 1.96 -5.36 -2.81
C ASP A 286 0.69 -6.13 -3.28
N ASP A 287 0.24 -5.93 -4.54
CA ASP A 287 -1.07 -6.32 -5.10
C ASP A 287 -1.03 -7.61 -5.96
N ARG A 288 0.08 -8.36 -6.04
CA ARG A 288 0.19 -9.50 -6.98
C ARG A 288 -0.44 -10.77 -6.38
N PRO A 289 -1.56 -11.29 -6.90
CA PRO A 289 -2.26 -12.42 -6.27
C PRO A 289 -1.58 -13.74 -6.60
N GLU A 290 -1.62 -14.68 -5.65
CA GLU A 290 -1.38 -16.09 -5.94
C GLU A 290 -2.36 -16.61 -6.99
N ARG A 291 -1.87 -17.39 -7.95
CA ARG A 291 -2.70 -18.19 -8.84
C ARG A 291 -2.82 -19.60 -8.27
N SER A 292 -4.01 -19.98 -7.84
CA SER A 292 -4.35 -21.36 -7.56
C SER A 292 -4.07 -22.24 -8.80
N PRO A 293 -3.42 -23.41 -8.66
CA PRO A 293 -3.24 -24.33 -9.76
C PRO A 293 -4.55 -25.09 -10.04
N SER A 294 -5.30 -24.70 -11.06
CA SER A 294 -6.49 -25.43 -11.51
C SER A 294 -6.14 -26.47 -12.57
N ASN A 295 -6.08 -27.73 -12.15
CA ASN A 295 -6.16 -28.97 -12.95
C ASN A 295 -5.28 -29.04 -14.22
N ALA A 296 -4.01 -29.40 -14.04
CA ALA A 296 -3.35 -30.23 -15.06
C ALA A 296 -3.72 -31.70 -14.79
N THR A 297 -4.40 -32.35 -15.73
CA THR A 297 -4.76 -33.78 -15.63
C THR A 297 -3.56 -34.64 -16.01
N ASN A 298 -3.10 -35.51 -15.12
CA ASN A 298 -2.06 -36.50 -15.45
C ASN A 298 -2.62 -37.57 -16.40
N PRO A 299 -1.89 -37.96 -17.47
CA PRO A 299 -2.15 -39.18 -18.23
C PRO A 299 -1.43 -40.40 -17.62
N GLY A 300 -2.10 -41.55 -17.61
CA GLY A 300 -1.65 -42.81 -16.98
C GLY A 300 -2.23 -42.96 -15.57
N ASP A 301 -2.93 -44.04 -15.22
CA ASP A 301 -2.85 -45.41 -15.77
C ASP A 301 -4.15 -45.97 -16.41
N PHE A 302 -3.98 -47.04 -17.20
CA PHE A 302 -4.97 -48.09 -17.55
C PHE A 302 -5.13 -49.04 -16.33
N ASP A 303 -6.13 -49.90 -16.12
CA ASP A 303 -7.06 -50.69 -16.95
C ASP A 303 -8.33 -50.94 -16.08
N PHE A 304 -9.60 -50.93 -16.55
CA PHE A 304 -10.34 -51.87 -17.43
C PHE A 304 -11.19 -52.94 -16.66
N TYR A 305 -12.24 -53.46 -17.31
CA TYR A 305 -13.41 -54.23 -16.81
C TYR A 305 -14.44 -53.40 -16.01
N ASP A 306 -15.69 -53.18 -16.48
CA ASP A 306 -16.86 -54.08 -16.70
C ASP A 306 -17.76 -54.20 -15.44
N LEU A 307 -19.10 -54.23 -15.45
CA LEU A 307 -20.18 -54.25 -16.48
C LEU A 307 -21.26 -53.16 -16.09
N GLN A 308 -22.43 -52.92 -16.72
CA GLN A 308 -23.31 -53.72 -17.61
C GLN A 308 -24.25 -52.81 -18.45
N SER A 309 -25.08 -53.37 -19.34
CA SER A 309 -25.68 -52.63 -20.48
C SER A 309 -27.23 -52.64 -20.59
N LEU A 310 -27.80 -51.44 -20.87
CA LEU A 310 -29.01 -51.21 -21.69
C LEU A 310 -30.36 -51.80 -21.14
N PRO A 311 -31.52 -51.67 -21.84
CA PRO A 311 -32.26 -50.40 -21.95
C PRO A 311 -33.79 -50.53 -21.72
N SER A 312 -34.53 -49.41 -21.71
CA SER A 312 -35.96 -49.39 -22.08
C SER A 312 -36.40 -48.02 -22.63
N SER A 313 -37.61 -47.91 -23.19
CA SER A 313 -38.04 -46.80 -24.05
C SER A 313 -39.52 -46.40 -23.91
N ALA A 314 -39.89 -45.33 -24.63
CA ALA A 314 -41.23 -44.75 -24.80
C ALA A 314 -41.84 -43.99 -23.58
N GLY A 315 -42.56 -42.89 -23.78
CA GLY A 315 -42.85 -42.17 -25.04
C GLY A 315 -43.78 -40.96 -24.85
N VAL A 316 -44.44 -40.52 -25.93
CA VAL A 316 -45.50 -39.48 -26.00
C VAL A 316 -45.01 -38.02 -25.84
N GLN A 317 -45.58 -36.95 -26.43
CA GLN A 317 -46.09 -36.68 -27.80
C GLN A 317 -46.31 -35.15 -27.95
N MET A 318 -46.14 -34.55 -29.14
CA MET A 318 -46.39 -33.12 -29.40
C MET A 318 -47.80 -32.87 -29.96
N PRO A 319 -48.41 -31.68 -29.70
CA PRO A 319 -48.64 -30.74 -30.82
C PRO A 319 -48.49 -29.25 -30.43
N ALA A 320 -48.73 -28.33 -31.38
CA ALA A 320 -48.57 -26.87 -31.21
C ALA A 320 -49.70 -26.06 -31.88
N ARG A 321 -50.01 -24.84 -31.40
CA ARG A 321 -50.62 -23.77 -32.22
C ARG A 321 -50.64 -22.33 -31.63
N SER A 322 -50.33 -21.37 -32.51
CA SER A 322 -50.88 -20.00 -32.70
C SER A 322 -51.28 -19.06 -31.54
N SER A 323 -50.72 -17.85 -31.58
CA SER A 323 -51.25 -16.54 -31.09
C SER A 323 -52.54 -16.10 -31.84
N PRO A 324 -53.27 -14.99 -31.49
CA PRO A 324 -52.77 -13.60 -31.50
C PRO A 324 -53.42 -12.55 -30.54
N ASP A 325 -52.89 -11.31 -30.55
CA ASP A 325 -53.57 -9.97 -30.48
C ASP A 325 -54.51 -9.54 -29.29
N THR A 326 -54.72 -8.24 -28.94
CA THR A 326 -54.11 -6.93 -29.31
C THR A 326 -54.47 -5.78 -28.34
N SER A 327 -53.58 -4.76 -28.24
CA SER A 327 -53.89 -3.30 -28.00
C SER A 327 -54.45 -2.87 -26.61
N LYS A 328 -54.48 -1.58 -26.18
CA LYS A 328 -54.09 -0.21 -26.66
C LYS A 328 -53.41 0.53 -25.46
N CYS A 329 -52.38 1.38 -25.58
CA CYS A 329 -52.21 2.69 -26.26
C CYS A 329 -52.75 3.93 -25.49
N THR A 330 -51.91 4.99 -25.36
CA THR A 330 -52.15 6.46 -25.56
C THR A 330 -50.84 7.20 -25.16
N ILE A 331 -50.02 7.86 -26.02
CA ILE A 331 -50.18 9.09 -26.87
C ILE A 331 -50.13 10.39 -26.01
N ARG A 332 -48.98 11.09 -25.85
CA ARG A 332 -48.37 12.18 -26.71
C ARG A 332 -48.96 13.60 -26.41
N PRO A 333 -48.44 14.73 -26.96
CA PRO A 333 -47.03 15.18 -27.13
C PRO A 333 -46.83 16.71 -26.84
N ASN A 334 -45.62 17.26 -27.05
CA ASN A 334 -45.29 18.56 -27.72
C ASN A 334 -43.83 19.01 -27.41
N SER A 335 -43.10 19.74 -28.25
CA SER A 335 -43.23 20.10 -29.68
C SER A 335 -41.84 20.47 -30.27
N LEU A 336 -41.74 20.68 -31.60
CA LEU A 336 -40.47 20.90 -32.34
C LEU A 336 -40.12 22.39 -32.55
N SER A 337 -38.82 22.67 -32.72
CA SER A 337 -38.30 23.52 -33.81
C SER A 337 -36.88 23.06 -34.20
N SER A 338 -36.31 23.53 -35.32
CA SER A 338 -35.03 23.01 -35.85
C SER A 338 -34.18 24.04 -36.58
N ALA A 339 -32.85 23.85 -36.56
CA ALA A 339 -31.90 24.43 -37.52
C ALA A 339 -30.83 23.38 -37.88
N LYS A 340 -30.24 23.46 -39.08
CA LYS A 340 -29.29 22.48 -39.65
C LYS A 340 -27.88 23.09 -39.76
N MET A 341 -26.85 22.25 -39.65
CA MET A 341 -25.82 21.99 -40.70
C MET A 341 -24.74 21.03 -40.16
N THR A 342 -24.81 19.74 -40.54
CA THR A 342 -23.98 19.08 -41.57
C THR A 342 -22.50 18.87 -41.21
N ALA A 343 -22.13 17.61 -41.00
CA ALA A 343 -20.75 17.12 -41.08
C ALA A 343 -20.74 15.77 -41.84
N PRO A 344 -19.96 15.62 -42.93
CA PRO A 344 -19.82 14.34 -43.61
C PRO A 344 -18.83 13.42 -42.88
N SER A 345 -19.03 12.11 -42.97
CA SER A 345 -18.10 11.10 -42.47
C SER A 345 -17.49 10.33 -43.65
N LEU A 346 -16.23 9.91 -43.52
CA LEU A 346 -15.55 9.07 -44.50
C LEU A 346 -14.84 7.92 -43.79
N ARG A 347 -15.50 6.76 -43.79
CA ARG A 347 -14.85 5.46 -43.58
C ARG A 347 -14.34 4.96 -44.92
N LEU A 348 -13.11 4.45 -44.96
CA LEU A 348 -12.64 3.64 -46.08
C LEU A 348 -12.25 2.25 -45.58
N ARG A 349 -12.83 1.22 -46.22
CA ARG A 349 -12.53 -0.21 -46.05
C ARG A 349 -12.85 -0.90 -47.39
N LEU A 350 -12.14 -2.01 -47.66
CA LEU A 350 -11.94 -2.75 -48.92
C LEU A 350 -10.51 -2.51 -49.42
N PHE A 351 -9.80 -3.49 -49.97
CA PHE A 351 -10.25 -4.77 -50.54
C PHE A 351 -9.61 -6.00 -49.88
N LEU A 352 -10.29 -7.15 -49.94
CA LEU A 352 -9.67 -8.48 -49.94
C LEU A 352 -10.28 -9.26 -51.11
N ALA A 353 -9.45 -9.84 -51.95
CA ALA A 353 -9.86 -10.75 -53.02
C ALA A 353 -9.58 -12.19 -52.60
N ARG A 354 -10.55 -13.08 -52.84
CA ARG A 354 -10.52 -14.50 -52.48
C ARG A 354 -10.44 -15.34 -53.74
N ARG A 355 -9.63 -16.40 -53.75
CA ARG A 355 -9.71 -17.45 -54.76
C ARG A 355 -9.28 -18.80 -54.19
N ASP A 356 -10.26 -19.65 -53.92
CA ASP A 356 -10.07 -21.07 -53.63
C ASP A 356 -10.01 -21.85 -54.97
N GLN A 357 -9.20 -22.91 -55.09
CA GLN A 357 -9.59 -24.20 -55.68
C GLN A 357 -8.49 -25.29 -55.66
N HIS A 358 -8.99 -26.54 -55.67
CA HIS A 358 -8.39 -27.88 -55.59
C HIS A 358 -6.98 -28.20 -56.15
N GLY A 359 -6.33 -29.16 -55.47
CA GLY A 359 -5.23 -30.01 -55.95
C GLY A 359 -4.97 -31.13 -54.91
N ALA A 360 -4.59 -32.34 -55.32
CA ALA A 360 -4.53 -33.50 -54.41
C ALA A 360 -3.50 -34.60 -54.79
N VAL A 361 -3.29 -35.53 -53.85
CA VAL A 361 -2.64 -36.86 -53.97
C VAL A 361 -1.09 -36.89 -53.89
N VAL A 362 -0.59 -38.05 -53.44
CA VAL A 362 0.79 -38.61 -53.44
C VAL A 362 1.63 -38.43 -52.17
N ALA A 363 1.89 -39.56 -51.52
CA ALA A 363 3.08 -39.87 -50.71
C ALA A 363 3.89 -40.96 -51.48
N PRO A 364 5.21 -41.12 -51.25
CA PRO A 364 5.65 -41.96 -50.13
C PRO A 364 7.01 -41.58 -49.47
N THR A 365 7.45 -42.44 -48.56
CA THR A 365 8.76 -42.58 -47.88
C THR A 365 9.89 -43.01 -48.86
N PRO A 366 11.21 -43.14 -48.50
CA PRO A 366 11.79 -43.37 -47.15
C PRO A 366 13.15 -42.70 -46.83
N ARG A 367 13.84 -43.24 -45.81
CA ARG A 367 15.21 -42.89 -45.33
C ARG A 367 16.31 -43.19 -46.37
N PRO A 368 17.55 -42.75 -46.13
CA PRO A 368 18.53 -43.76 -45.70
C PRO A 368 19.34 -43.38 -44.44
N SER A 369 20.08 -44.35 -43.91
CA SER A 369 20.99 -44.25 -42.76
C SER A 369 22.45 -44.38 -43.19
N VAL A 370 23.39 -43.81 -42.43
CA VAL A 370 24.83 -44.11 -42.53
C VAL A 370 25.40 -44.45 -41.15
N THR A 371 26.27 -45.45 -41.09
CA THR A 371 26.86 -46.07 -39.89
C THR A 371 28.36 -45.85 -39.80
N SER A 372 28.95 -45.88 -38.59
CA SER A 372 30.30 -46.42 -38.35
C SER A 372 30.57 -46.71 -36.86
N ALA A 373 31.36 -47.76 -36.58
CA ALA A 373 32.03 -48.06 -35.30
C ALA A 373 33.54 -47.76 -35.45
N LEU A 374 34.54 -48.08 -34.61
CA LEU A 374 34.79 -48.97 -33.45
C LEU A 374 35.60 -48.18 -32.36
N HIS A 375 36.06 -48.63 -31.17
CA HIS A 375 36.51 -49.91 -30.57
C HIS A 375 36.10 -49.95 -29.06
N LEU A 376 35.81 -51.08 -28.37
CA LEU A 376 36.66 -52.20 -27.89
C LEU A 376 37.89 -51.79 -27.03
N GLY A 377 38.19 -52.38 -25.86
CA GLY A 377 37.56 -53.47 -25.08
C GLY A 377 37.98 -53.41 -23.58
N LYS A 378 37.25 -54.00 -22.62
CA LYS A 378 37.30 -55.41 -22.10
C LYS A 378 38.58 -55.80 -21.34
N SER A 379 38.57 -56.64 -20.29
CA SER A 379 37.45 -57.31 -19.56
C SER A 379 37.53 -57.06 -18.02
N ILE A 380 37.30 -57.93 -17.01
CA ILE A 380 37.09 -59.38 -16.73
C ILE A 380 36.04 -59.44 -15.56
N SER A 381 34.91 -60.16 -15.61
CA SER A 381 34.64 -61.58 -15.23
C SER A 381 34.86 -61.94 -13.73
N LYS A 382 34.04 -62.75 -13.04
CA LYS A 382 33.16 -63.88 -13.45
C LYS A 382 31.87 -64.04 -12.60
N ASN A 383 30.80 -64.53 -13.25
CA ASN A 383 29.80 -65.59 -12.92
C ASN A 383 29.11 -65.62 -11.51
N ALA A 384 27.91 -66.21 -11.28
CA ALA A 384 27.14 -67.24 -12.01
C ALA A 384 25.60 -67.22 -11.73
N HIS A 385 24.79 -67.76 -12.66
CA HIS A 385 23.61 -68.69 -12.53
C HIS A 385 22.74 -68.75 -11.22
N GLN A 386 21.41 -69.00 -11.22
CA GLN A 386 20.32 -69.09 -12.23
C GLN A 386 18.93 -69.26 -11.52
N THR A 387 17.83 -69.35 -12.28
CA THR A 387 16.50 -69.99 -12.00
C THR A 387 15.54 -69.43 -10.93
N ASP A 388 14.38 -68.93 -11.41
CA ASP A 388 13.03 -69.12 -10.83
C ASP A 388 12.67 -70.63 -10.70
N PRO A 389 11.77 -71.11 -9.79
CA PRO A 389 10.40 -70.59 -9.65
C PRO A 389 9.75 -70.63 -8.22
N LEU A 390 8.49 -70.20 -8.15
CA LEU A 390 7.68 -70.09 -6.93
C LEU A 390 6.38 -70.93 -7.01
N PRO A 391 6.09 -71.83 -6.05
CA PRO A 391 4.79 -72.48 -5.93
C PRO A 391 4.13 -72.38 -4.53
N ASN A 392 2.95 -71.76 -4.49
CA ASN A 392 1.75 -71.97 -3.64
C ASN A 392 1.79 -72.65 -2.24
N ASN A 393 0.94 -72.08 -1.36
CA ASN A 393 0.13 -72.70 -0.30
C ASN A 393 0.80 -73.18 1.02
N VAL A 394 0.64 -72.36 2.07
CA VAL A 394 0.21 -72.81 3.41
C VAL A 394 -0.89 -71.85 3.92
N LYS A 395 -1.86 -72.37 4.69
CA LYS A 395 -2.99 -71.61 5.29
C LYS A 395 -2.69 -71.15 6.73
N THR A 396 -3.67 -70.47 7.35
CA THR A 396 -3.84 -70.24 8.80
C THR A 396 -2.87 -69.18 9.41
N THR A 397 -3.24 -68.37 10.40
CA THR A 397 -4.44 -68.34 11.28
C THR A 397 -4.87 -66.89 11.58
N LEU A 398 -6.16 -66.67 11.87
CA LEU A 398 -6.65 -65.39 12.41
C LEU A 398 -6.17 -65.17 13.86
N LEU A 399 -5.76 -63.94 14.18
CA LEU A 399 -5.65 -63.45 15.56
C LEU A 399 -6.98 -62.79 15.99
N PRO A 400 -7.34 -62.82 17.29
CA PRO A 400 -8.57 -62.20 17.77
C PRO A 400 -8.48 -60.65 17.73
N PRO A 401 -9.61 -59.95 17.50
CA PRO A 401 -9.64 -58.48 17.50
C PRO A 401 -9.34 -57.91 18.90
N THR A 402 -8.80 -56.70 18.92
CA THR A 402 -8.35 -56.02 20.13
C THR A 402 -9.52 -55.56 21.02
N MET A 403 -9.21 -55.30 22.29
CA MET A 403 -10.11 -54.69 23.28
C MET A 403 -10.72 -53.35 22.81
N LEU A 404 -10.05 -52.64 21.89
CA LEU A 404 -10.58 -51.41 21.30
C LEU A 404 -11.63 -51.71 20.24
N GLU A 405 -11.35 -52.63 19.31
CA GLU A 405 -12.27 -53.05 18.25
C GLU A 405 -13.53 -53.70 18.83
N GLN A 406 -13.40 -54.53 19.88
CA GLN A 406 -14.54 -55.09 20.60
C GLN A 406 -15.43 -54.02 21.25
N ARG A 407 -14.85 -52.92 21.77
CA ARG A 407 -15.63 -51.80 22.35
C ARG A 407 -16.25 -50.91 21.28
N VAL A 408 -15.64 -50.78 20.11
CA VAL A 408 -16.24 -50.08 18.96
C VAL A 408 -17.40 -50.89 18.38
N ALA A 409 -17.25 -52.20 18.19
CA ALA A 409 -18.33 -53.10 17.77
C ALA A 409 -19.49 -53.10 18.78
N SER A 410 -19.20 -53.29 20.07
CA SER A 410 -20.20 -53.22 21.16
C SER A 410 -20.90 -51.86 21.27
N TRP A 411 -20.31 -50.78 20.77
CA TRP A 411 -20.95 -49.46 20.72
C TRP A 411 -21.84 -49.32 19.48
N LEU A 412 -21.39 -49.80 18.31
CA LEU A 412 -22.19 -49.85 17.09
C LEU A 412 -23.44 -50.72 17.26
N ASP A 413 -23.29 -51.93 17.83
CA ASP A 413 -24.40 -52.85 18.15
C ASP A 413 -25.33 -52.32 19.27
N SER A 414 -24.99 -51.19 19.91
CA SER A 414 -25.83 -50.51 20.91
C SER A 414 -26.67 -49.35 20.34
N LEU A 415 -26.52 -49.04 19.05
CA LEU A 415 -27.33 -48.06 18.34
C LEU A 415 -28.67 -48.71 17.92
N PRO A 416 -29.84 -48.10 18.20
CA PRO A 416 -31.12 -48.67 17.80
C PRO A 416 -31.36 -48.50 16.29
N ASP A 417 -31.59 -49.62 15.58
CA ASP A 417 -31.75 -49.68 14.12
C ASP A 417 -32.95 -48.90 13.56
N GLU A 418 -33.99 -48.65 14.37
CA GLU A 418 -35.18 -47.91 13.94
C GLU A 418 -35.33 -46.56 14.65
N TYR A 419 -35.04 -45.47 13.92
CA TYR A 419 -35.56 -44.15 14.26
C TYR A 419 -37.05 -44.07 13.87
N PRO A 420 -37.99 -43.85 14.82
CA PRO A 420 -39.39 -43.71 14.49
C PRO A 420 -39.62 -42.45 13.61
N PRO A 421 -40.55 -42.51 12.63
CA PRO A 421 -40.67 -41.46 11.61
C PRO A 421 -41.05 -40.11 12.24
N PHE A 422 -40.18 -39.12 12.03
CA PHE A 422 -40.33 -37.79 12.60
C PHE A 422 -41.55 -37.07 11.99
N LYS A 423 -42.69 -37.11 12.70
CA LYS A 423 -43.89 -36.35 12.32
C LYS A 423 -43.55 -34.87 12.17
N ALA A 424 -43.89 -34.30 11.01
CA ALA A 424 -43.66 -32.90 10.71
C ALA A 424 -44.49 -31.98 11.64
N LEU A 425 -43.91 -31.60 12.78
CA LEU A 425 -44.53 -30.71 13.75
C LEU A 425 -44.53 -29.27 13.23
N SER A 426 -45.57 -28.93 12.49
CA SER A 426 -45.84 -27.57 12.00
C SER A 426 -46.01 -26.59 13.16
N LYS A 427 -45.01 -25.75 13.43
CA LYS A 427 -45.18 -24.56 14.28
C LYS A 427 -45.97 -23.50 13.52
N THR A 428 -47.29 -23.64 13.56
CA THR A 428 -48.23 -22.65 13.04
C THR A 428 -48.03 -21.29 13.73
N SER A 429 -47.91 -20.23 12.94
CA SER A 429 -48.12 -18.88 13.46
C SER A 429 -49.59 -18.71 13.86
N LYS A 430 -49.88 -18.66 15.17
CA LYS A 430 -51.23 -18.40 15.69
C LYS A 430 -51.35 -16.98 16.26
N ARG A 431 -51.67 -16.09 15.34
CA ARG A 431 -52.47 -14.86 15.50
C ARG A 431 -53.56 -15.00 16.58
N LYS A 432 -53.81 -13.93 17.35
CA LYS A 432 -55.10 -13.73 18.04
C LYS A 432 -56.12 -13.11 17.08
N GLU A 433 -57.32 -13.67 17.04
CA GLU A 433 -58.52 -13.04 16.48
C GLU A 433 -59.12 -12.07 17.53
N ALA A 434 -59.72 -10.91 17.26
CA ALA A 434 -60.37 -10.28 16.09
C ALA A 434 -61.89 -10.49 15.98
N LEU A 435 -62.66 -9.40 16.11
CA LEU A 435 -63.96 -9.05 15.50
C LEU A 435 -64.42 -7.67 16.03
N PRO A 436 -65.39 -6.95 15.42
CA PRO A 436 -65.89 -7.00 14.04
C PRO A 436 -65.74 -5.64 13.30
N SER A 437 -66.25 -5.55 12.06
CA SER A 437 -66.30 -4.32 11.25
C SER A 437 -67.72 -4.02 10.77
N PRO A 438 -68.01 -2.75 10.45
CA PRO A 438 -68.86 -2.41 9.29
C PRO A 438 -68.21 -1.28 8.44
N PRO A 439 -68.83 -0.78 7.35
CA PRO A 439 -68.86 -1.48 6.07
C PRO A 439 -68.28 -0.62 4.90
N THR A 440 -68.37 -1.12 3.67
CA THR A 440 -67.74 -0.57 2.45
C THR A 440 -68.63 0.38 1.62
N SER A 441 -68.13 1.58 1.31
CA SER A 441 -68.40 2.41 0.11
C SER A 441 -67.54 3.70 0.19
N ASP A 442 -67.17 4.42 -0.87
CA ASP A 442 -67.28 4.16 -2.32
C ASP A 442 -66.20 4.91 -3.12
N SER A 443 -66.03 4.55 -4.40
CA SER A 443 -65.38 5.34 -5.49
C SER A 443 -63.87 5.66 -5.47
N MET A 444 -63.34 5.86 -6.69
CA MET A 444 -61.99 6.35 -7.05
C MET A 444 -61.86 7.88 -6.77
N GLU A 445 -60.73 8.60 -6.91
CA GLU A 445 -59.62 8.49 -7.88
C GLU A 445 -58.41 9.37 -7.49
N GLY A 446 -57.30 9.29 -8.24
CA GLY A 446 -56.47 10.47 -8.54
C GLY A 446 -55.38 10.92 -7.55
N THR A 447 -54.13 10.53 -7.80
CA THR A 447 -52.92 11.10 -7.14
C THR A 447 -52.64 12.56 -7.52
N THR A 448 -52.18 13.41 -6.59
CA THR A 448 -51.33 14.62 -6.84
C THR A 448 -50.71 15.16 -5.51
N PRO A 449 -49.79 16.17 -5.46
CA PRO A 449 -48.51 15.94 -4.75
C PRO A 449 -48.12 16.96 -3.64
N LYS A 450 -46.85 16.89 -3.21
CA LYS A 450 -46.20 17.64 -2.11
C LYS A 450 -46.51 19.16 -2.11
N ARG A 451 -46.98 19.67 -0.96
CA ARG A 451 -47.27 21.11 -0.75
C ARG A 451 -46.01 21.93 -0.43
N ARG A 452 -45.90 23.10 -1.06
CA ARG A 452 -44.87 24.14 -0.85
C ARG A 452 -45.34 25.10 0.27
N ARG A 453 -44.44 25.65 1.09
CA ARG A 453 -44.81 26.70 2.07
C ARG A 453 -45.15 28.02 1.34
N LEU A 454 -46.12 28.76 1.87
CA LEU A 454 -46.59 30.04 1.33
C LEU A 454 -45.70 31.22 1.76
N ILE A 455 -45.86 32.34 1.05
CA ILE A 455 -45.32 33.67 1.34
C ILE A 455 -46.51 34.56 1.71
N ASP A 456 -46.30 35.48 2.65
CA ASP A 456 -47.28 36.46 3.12
C ASP A 456 -47.25 37.74 2.25
N PRO A 457 -48.38 38.20 1.65
CA PRO A 457 -48.37 39.28 0.67
C PRO A 457 -49.07 40.57 1.15
N ASP A 458 -48.54 41.28 2.15
CA ASP A 458 -48.91 42.70 2.33
C ASP A 458 -47.89 43.57 3.09
N ARG A 459 -47.02 44.29 2.36
CA ARG A 459 -46.47 45.61 2.74
C ARG A 459 -45.70 46.31 1.60
N THR A 460 -45.68 47.63 1.64
CA THR A 460 -45.41 48.54 0.51
C THR A 460 -43.92 48.91 0.30
N PRO A 461 -43.52 49.36 -0.91
CA PRO A 461 -42.11 49.54 -1.29
C PRO A 461 -41.57 50.97 -1.12
N ARG A 462 -40.23 51.09 -0.95
CA ARG A 462 -39.47 52.32 -1.29
C ARG A 462 -38.01 52.02 -1.68
N ALA A 463 -37.31 53.03 -2.20
CA ALA A 463 -36.15 52.87 -3.06
C ALA A 463 -34.77 53.23 -2.43
N ALA A 464 -33.73 53.02 -3.23
CA ALA A 464 -32.30 53.02 -2.93
C ALA A 464 -31.69 54.26 -2.23
N ASN A 465 -30.52 54.05 -1.59
CA ASN A 465 -29.42 55.02 -1.55
C ASN A 465 -28.05 54.35 -1.24
N LEU A 466 -26.97 55.15 -1.28
CA LEU A 466 -25.56 54.74 -1.38
C LEU A 466 -24.80 54.58 -0.02
N PRO A 467 -23.60 53.96 0.02
CA PRO A 467 -22.75 53.74 1.21
C PRO A 467 -21.81 54.95 1.52
N PRO A 468 -20.89 54.97 2.52
CA PRO A 468 -20.39 53.95 3.49
C PRO A 468 -20.51 54.47 4.97
N PRO A 469 -19.64 54.21 6.01
CA PRO A 469 -18.52 53.26 6.20
C PRO A 469 -18.41 52.51 7.58
N SER A 470 -17.40 51.63 7.68
CA SER A 470 -16.59 51.17 8.84
C SER A 470 -17.05 51.30 10.31
N SER A 471 -17.05 50.17 11.03
CA SER A 471 -16.35 50.00 12.33
C SER A 471 -16.27 48.51 12.74
N ASN A 472 -15.43 48.16 13.73
CA ASN A 472 -15.10 46.78 14.13
C ASN A 472 -16.14 46.17 15.09
N GLY A 473 -16.36 44.85 15.04
CA GLY A 473 -17.21 44.15 16.01
C GLY A 473 -17.43 42.66 15.74
N SER A 474 -16.39 41.83 15.91
CA SER A 474 -16.47 40.37 15.68
C SER A 474 -17.20 39.65 16.83
N SER A 475 -18.53 39.49 16.75
CA SER A 475 -19.29 38.59 17.61
C SER A 475 -19.56 37.25 16.92
N ALA A 476 -19.58 36.16 17.69
CA ALA A 476 -19.61 34.80 17.14
C ALA A 476 -21.02 34.31 16.79
N SER A 477 -21.12 33.48 15.75
CA SER A 477 -22.25 32.58 15.53
C SER A 477 -21.73 31.17 15.28
N TRP A 478 -21.80 30.33 16.32
CA TRP A 478 -21.54 28.90 16.18
C TRP A 478 -22.75 28.24 15.54
N SER A 479 -22.53 27.53 14.43
CA SER A 479 -23.55 26.71 13.78
C SER A 479 -23.06 25.27 13.69
N GLU A 480 -23.38 24.48 14.70
CA GLU A 480 -23.20 23.03 14.65
C GLU A 480 -24.23 22.40 13.70
N SER A 481 -23.77 21.58 12.75
CA SER A 481 -24.52 20.43 12.20
C SER A 481 -23.68 19.66 11.18
N GLY A 482 -23.87 18.35 11.12
CA GLY A 482 -23.25 17.47 10.12
C GLY A 482 -22.02 16.71 10.62
N ASP A 483 -22.17 15.89 11.66
CA ASP A 483 -21.14 14.90 12.00
C ASP A 483 -20.95 13.90 10.84
N GLY A 484 -19.69 13.66 10.49
CA GLY A 484 -19.28 12.92 9.32
C GLY A 484 -17.95 12.23 9.61
N SER A 485 -18.05 11.06 10.24
CA SER A 485 -16.94 10.30 10.84
C SER A 485 -15.72 10.23 9.91
N ARG A 486 -14.73 11.09 10.23
CA ARG A 486 -13.41 11.14 9.60
C ARG A 486 -12.38 10.75 10.64
N SER A 487 -12.04 9.45 10.67
CA SER A 487 -11.00 8.90 11.53
C SER A 487 -9.73 9.74 11.45
N SER A 488 -9.29 10.26 12.59
CA SER A 488 -8.04 11.01 12.72
C SER A 488 -6.84 10.08 12.51
N SER A 489 -5.82 10.56 11.78
CA SER A 489 -4.57 9.80 11.60
C SER A 489 -3.89 9.52 12.95
N PRO A 490 -3.12 8.42 13.09
CA PRO A 490 -2.48 8.05 14.36
C PRO A 490 -1.70 9.20 15.00
N LYS A 491 -0.83 9.87 14.25
CA LYS A 491 -0.08 11.07 14.67
C LYS A 491 -1.00 12.17 15.23
N LYS A 492 -2.18 12.40 14.64
CA LYS A 492 -3.15 13.40 15.12
C LYS A 492 -3.96 12.93 16.34
N GLN A 493 -4.19 11.63 16.50
CA GLN A 493 -4.76 11.08 17.74
C GLN A 493 -3.73 11.23 18.88
N MET A 494 -2.50 10.81 18.65
CA MET A 494 -1.38 10.92 19.62
C MET A 494 -1.10 12.37 20.05
N LEU A 495 -1.15 13.34 19.12
CA LEU A 495 -1.03 14.77 19.46
C LEU A 495 -2.20 15.32 20.30
N ARG A 496 -3.40 14.73 20.24
CA ARG A 496 -4.50 15.08 21.16
C ARG A 496 -4.30 14.44 22.52
N LEU A 497 -3.92 13.17 22.54
CA LEU A 497 -3.70 12.42 23.79
C LEU A 497 -2.55 13.00 24.63
N ARG A 498 -1.55 13.64 24.01
CA ARG A 498 -0.51 14.43 24.72
C ARG A 498 -1.03 15.68 25.43
N LEU A 499 -2.24 16.15 25.11
CA LEU A 499 -2.89 17.32 25.74
C LEU A 499 -3.93 16.89 26.80
N GLU A 500 -4.21 15.60 26.96
CA GLU A 500 -5.10 15.09 28.00
C GLU A 500 -4.33 14.91 29.32
N GLU A 501 -4.98 15.24 30.43
CA GLU A 501 -4.40 15.10 31.77
C GLU A 501 -4.07 13.64 32.11
N ARG A 502 -5.00 12.72 31.80
CA ARG A 502 -4.83 11.25 31.82
C ARG A 502 -4.38 10.70 30.47
N GLY A 503 -3.53 11.46 29.80
CA GLY A 503 -3.14 11.28 28.41
C GLY A 503 -2.21 10.10 28.12
N LEU A 504 -1.90 9.96 26.82
CA LEU A 504 -0.88 9.04 26.30
C LEU A 504 0.22 9.84 25.61
N GLU A 505 1.46 9.59 26.02
CA GLU A 505 2.66 10.04 25.33
C GLU A 505 3.47 8.84 24.85
N CYS A 506 3.91 8.82 23.59
CA CYS A 506 4.93 7.89 23.13
C CYS A 506 6.31 8.57 23.12
N ARG A 507 7.33 7.87 23.64
CA ARG A 507 8.74 8.27 23.66
C ARG A 507 9.62 7.14 23.12
N GLN A 508 10.78 7.49 22.58
CA GLN A 508 11.80 6.53 22.16
C GLN A 508 12.60 6.07 23.39
N LEU A 509 12.93 4.78 23.48
CA LEU A 509 13.77 4.27 24.56
C LEU A 509 15.25 4.47 24.23
N ASN A 510 15.92 5.39 24.93
CA ASN A 510 17.38 5.30 25.08
C ASN A 510 17.72 4.45 26.31
N VAL A 511 18.79 3.66 26.21
CA VAL A 511 19.24 2.74 27.27
C VAL A 511 19.79 3.53 28.45
N ASP A 512 20.66 4.50 28.19
CA ASP A 512 21.29 5.37 29.20
C ASP A 512 20.29 6.23 29.99
N THR A 513 19.03 6.28 29.53
CA THR A 513 17.93 7.02 30.17
C THR A 513 16.69 6.15 30.39
N ALA A 514 16.84 4.83 30.48
CA ALA A 514 15.74 3.94 30.83
C ALA A 514 15.24 4.22 32.27
N PRO A 515 13.93 4.14 32.55
CA PRO A 515 13.43 4.31 33.91
C PRO A 515 14.06 3.28 34.87
N PRO A 516 14.51 3.66 36.08
CA PRO A 516 15.29 2.78 36.95
C PRO A 516 14.53 1.51 37.37
N VAL A 517 13.19 1.55 37.38
CA VAL A 517 12.30 0.43 37.72
C VAL A 517 12.29 -0.69 36.66
N ILE A 518 12.81 -0.43 35.45
CA ILE A 518 12.87 -1.42 34.35
C ILE A 518 14.28 -1.62 33.77
N SER A 519 15.29 -0.86 34.21
CA SER A 519 16.70 -0.96 33.77
C SER A 519 17.18 -2.40 33.56
N SER A 520 17.18 -3.20 34.63
CA SER A 520 17.58 -4.63 34.59
C SER A 520 16.87 -5.48 33.53
N LEU A 521 15.59 -5.23 33.23
CA LEU A 521 14.88 -5.95 32.16
C LEU A 521 15.24 -5.38 30.77
N VAL A 522 15.47 -4.06 30.65
CA VAL A 522 15.97 -3.45 29.40
C VAL A 522 17.37 -3.96 29.06
N ASP A 523 18.23 -4.16 30.07
CA ASP A 523 19.58 -4.69 29.93
C ASP A 523 19.56 -6.15 29.46
N ILE A 524 18.78 -7.02 30.13
CA ILE A 524 18.55 -8.42 29.71
C ILE A 524 18.00 -8.48 28.27
N ILE A 525 17.02 -7.64 27.93
CA ILE A 525 16.45 -7.56 26.57
C ILE A 525 17.47 -7.02 25.54
N GLN A 526 18.45 -6.20 25.98
CA GLN A 526 19.58 -5.75 25.16
C GLN A 526 20.61 -6.87 24.92
N GLU A 527 20.94 -7.67 25.94
CA GLU A 527 21.83 -8.83 25.83
C GLU A 527 21.23 -9.92 24.93
N ILE A 528 19.94 -10.20 25.09
CA ILE A 528 19.16 -11.09 24.22
C ILE A 528 19.18 -10.59 22.77
N GLY A 529 18.94 -9.29 22.54
CA GLY A 529 19.06 -8.66 21.22
C GLY A 529 20.49 -8.67 20.64
N SER A 530 21.50 -8.90 21.49
CA SER A 530 22.91 -9.07 21.13
C SER A 530 23.31 -10.55 20.98
N ARG A 531 22.35 -11.49 21.14
CA ARG A 531 22.52 -12.96 21.11
C ARG A 531 23.44 -13.49 22.22
N ILE A 532 23.47 -12.81 23.36
CA ILE A 532 24.19 -13.19 24.57
C ILE A 532 23.25 -13.98 25.49
N GLU A 533 23.68 -15.15 25.96
CA GLU A 533 23.02 -15.97 26.99
C GLU A 533 21.53 -16.35 26.74
N ILE A 534 21.10 -16.32 25.48
CA ILE A 534 19.71 -16.59 25.06
C ILE A 534 19.23 -18.04 25.29
N LEU A 535 20.14 -18.98 25.55
CA LEU A 535 19.84 -20.41 25.73
C LEU A 535 20.50 -20.97 27.01
N PRO A 536 19.85 -21.91 27.72
CA PRO A 536 20.44 -22.58 28.88
C PRO A 536 21.57 -23.54 28.48
N ALA A 537 22.45 -23.86 29.43
CA ALA A 537 23.63 -24.69 29.19
C ALA A 537 23.29 -26.13 28.78
N ASP A 538 22.20 -26.70 29.28
CA ASP A 538 21.82 -28.11 29.04
C ASP A 538 21.43 -28.38 27.57
N LYS A 539 20.73 -27.44 26.92
CA LYS A 539 20.31 -27.56 25.51
C LYS A 539 21.47 -27.39 24.52
N LYS A 540 22.66 -26.95 24.97
CA LYS A 540 23.84 -26.67 24.12
C LYS A 540 24.23 -27.85 23.22
N ASN A 541 24.28 -29.06 23.78
CA ASN A 541 24.64 -30.26 23.02
C ASN A 541 23.53 -30.72 22.06
N ALA A 542 22.26 -30.50 22.39
CA ALA A 542 21.14 -30.83 21.51
C ALA A 542 21.06 -29.86 20.33
N ILE A 543 21.13 -28.55 20.59
CA ILE A 543 20.99 -27.50 19.58
C ILE A 543 22.19 -27.48 18.63
N LEU A 544 23.43 -27.54 19.15
CA LEU A 544 24.64 -27.65 18.32
C LEU A 544 24.84 -29.07 17.73
N GLY A 545 24.01 -30.03 18.14
CA GLY A 545 23.96 -31.40 17.59
C GLY A 545 23.14 -31.51 16.31
N SER A 546 22.12 -30.67 16.13
CA SER A 546 21.22 -30.70 14.97
C SER A 546 21.96 -30.37 13.66
N PRO A 547 21.69 -31.10 12.55
CA PRO A 547 22.30 -30.79 11.25
C PRO A 547 22.02 -29.35 10.79
N LEU A 548 20.80 -28.85 11.05
CA LEU A 548 20.34 -27.51 10.71
C LEU A 548 21.16 -26.38 11.35
N VAL A 549 21.87 -26.68 12.44
CA VAL A 549 22.77 -25.76 13.15
C VAL A 549 24.24 -26.05 12.84
N ARG A 550 24.61 -27.32 12.65
CA ARG A 550 25.97 -27.76 12.31
C ARG A 550 26.46 -27.25 10.95
N GLU A 551 25.56 -27.10 9.99
CA GLU A 551 25.86 -26.52 8.67
C GLU A 551 26.05 -24.99 8.71
N GLN A 552 25.74 -24.34 9.83
CA GLN A 552 25.92 -22.89 10.02
C GLN A 552 27.31 -22.55 10.58
N ASN A 553 27.67 -21.27 10.51
CA ASN A 553 28.88 -20.75 11.14
C ASN A 553 28.75 -20.78 12.67
N THR A 554 29.25 -21.86 13.29
CA THR A 554 29.22 -22.12 14.74
C THR A 554 29.84 -21.00 15.59
N ARG A 555 30.70 -20.14 15.01
CA ARG A 555 31.24 -18.96 15.71
C ARG A 555 30.15 -17.95 16.12
N LEU A 556 29.04 -17.90 15.39
CA LEU A 556 27.89 -17.05 15.72
C LEU A 556 27.19 -17.48 17.02
N TRP A 557 27.32 -18.76 17.38
CA TRP A 557 26.69 -19.36 18.57
C TRP A 557 27.58 -19.28 19.83
N ARG A 558 28.78 -18.70 19.73
CA ARG A 558 29.79 -18.70 20.80
C ARG A 558 29.29 -18.17 22.14
N PHE A 559 28.44 -17.14 22.11
CA PHE A 559 27.91 -16.45 23.30
C PHE A 559 26.42 -16.75 23.53
N ALA A 560 25.81 -17.62 22.71
CA ALA A 560 24.36 -17.85 22.74
C ALA A 560 23.88 -18.70 23.93
N PHE A 561 24.81 -19.38 24.62
CA PHE A 561 24.51 -20.28 25.73
C PHE A 561 25.08 -19.75 27.04
N LYS A 562 24.29 -19.82 28.11
CA LYS A 562 24.73 -19.59 29.49
C LYS A 562 25.87 -20.54 29.87
N GLU A 563 26.74 -20.10 30.78
CA GLU A 563 27.86 -20.92 31.22
C GLU A 563 27.40 -22.11 32.08
N GLU A 564 26.63 -21.86 33.14
CA GLU A 564 26.05 -22.88 34.03
C GLU A 564 24.64 -22.49 34.52
N GLY A 565 23.89 -23.45 35.07
CA GLY A 565 22.59 -23.23 35.75
C GLY A 565 21.37 -23.89 35.10
N ASP A 566 20.39 -24.24 35.93
CA ASP A 566 19.11 -24.83 35.50
C ASP A 566 18.18 -23.82 34.82
N ASP A 567 17.38 -24.29 33.87
CA ASP A 567 16.46 -23.46 33.09
C ASP A 567 15.16 -23.13 33.86
N MET A 568 15.27 -22.17 34.78
CA MET A 568 14.17 -21.70 35.64
C MET A 568 13.17 -20.76 34.94
N LEU A 569 13.26 -20.57 33.62
CA LEU A 569 12.37 -19.68 32.87
C LEU A 569 11.05 -20.36 32.46
N PRO A 570 9.88 -19.68 32.54
CA PRO A 570 8.63 -20.25 32.07
C PRO A 570 8.60 -20.52 30.56
N GLY A 571 7.83 -21.52 30.15
CA GLY A 571 7.77 -21.99 28.75
C GLY A 571 8.99 -22.83 28.35
N ARG A 572 8.93 -23.52 27.22
CA ARG A 572 9.99 -24.41 26.72
C ARG A 572 10.89 -23.73 25.70
N VAL A 573 12.09 -24.30 25.52
CA VAL A 573 12.96 -24.05 24.36
C VAL A 573 12.56 -25.01 23.23
N PRO A 574 12.08 -24.54 22.06
CA PRO A 574 11.72 -25.43 20.95
C PRO A 574 12.95 -26.07 20.30
N LEU A 575 12.75 -27.22 19.64
CA LEU A 575 13.80 -27.91 18.91
C LEU A 575 14.25 -27.12 17.67
N PRO A 576 15.52 -27.25 17.21
CA PRO A 576 16.01 -26.54 16.03
C PRO A 576 15.16 -26.76 14.77
N GLU A 577 14.55 -27.94 14.66
CA GLU A 577 13.66 -28.34 13.56
C GLU A 577 12.31 -27.59 13.61
N GLU A 578 11.77 -27.33 14.81
CA GLU A 578 10.57 -26.51 15.00
C GLU A 578 10.86 -25.03 14.66
N ILE A 579 12.01 -24.54 15.13
CA ILE A 579 12.46 -23.17 14.84
C ILE A 579 12.73 -22.98 13.35
N ALA A 580 13.37 -23.95 12.68
CA ALA A 580 13.60 -23.92 11.24
C ALA A 580 12.28 -23.84 10.46
N GLN A 581 11.28 -24.68 10.80
CA GLN A 581 9.95 -24.58 10.19
C GLN A 581 9.32 -23.20 10.40
N ILE A 582 9.45 -22.60 11.59
CA ILE A 582 8.95 -21.23 11.86
C ILE A 582 9.72 -20.18 11.04
N CYS A 583 11.04 -20.31 10.87
CA CYS A 583 11.82 -19.48 9.95
C CYS A 583 11.36 -19.65 8.49
N ASP A 584 11.03 -20.86 8.08
CA ASP A 584 10.60 -21.18 6.71
C ASP A 584 9.20 -20.63 6.42
N PHE A 585 8.26 -20.78 7.35
CA PHE A 585 6.97 -20.11 7.28
C PHE A 585 7.12 -18.58 7.29
N ALA A 586 8.06 -18.02 8.07
CA ALA A 586 8.31 -16.58 8.10
C ALA A 586 8.92 -16.05 6.79
N ARG A 587 9.87 -16.79 6.19
CA ARG A 587 10.43 -16.49 4.87
C ARG A 587 9.35 -16.59 3.78
N HIS A 588 8.59 -17.67 3.77
CA HIS A 588 7.46 -17.85 2.86
C HIS A 588 6.46 -16.69 2.97
N CYS A 589 5.99 -16.37 4.18
CA CYS A 589 5.08 -15.24 4.43
C CYS A 589 5.65 -13.86 4.05
N HIS A 590 6.98 -13.73 3.93
CA HIS A 590 7.63 -12.53 3.42
C HIS A 590 7.68 -12.52 1.89
N ASP A 591 8.18 -13.60 1.29
CA ASP A 591 8.40 -13.74 -0.15
C ASP A 591 7.08 -13.78 -0.95
N THR A 592 5.99 -14.28 -0.36
CA THR A 592 4.62 -14.22 -0.91
C THR A 592 3.81 -13.01 -0.46
N ASN A 593 4.37 -12.13 0.37
CA ASN A 593 3.71 -10.94 0.93
C ASN A 593 2.37 -11.24 1.66
N HIS A 594 2.37 -12.25 2.54
CA HIS A 594 1.19 -12.69 3.26
C HIS A 594 0.52 -11.60 4.13
N GLU A 595 -0.81 -11.74 4.27
CA GLU A 595 -1.66 -10.88 5.10
C GLU A 595 -1.25 -10.89 6.59
N GLU A 596 -1.61 -9.83 7.32
CA GLU A 596 -1.42 -9.71 8.78
C GLU A 596 -2.01 -10.93 9.54
N ALA A 597 -3.17 -11.43 9.10
CA ALA A 597 -3.80 -12.63 9.65
C ALA A 597 -3.03 -13.94 9.33
N ALA A 598 -2.40 -14.04 8.16
CA ALA A 598 -1.63 -15.21 7.76
C ALA A 598 -0.28 -15.26 8.49
N TRP A 599 0.41 -14.14 8.66
CA TRP A 599 1.56 -14.04 9.59
C TRP A 599 1.17 -14.46 11.02
N ASN A 600 -0.01 -14.05 11.47
CA ASN A 600 -0.52 -14.40 12.79
C ASN A 600 -0.80 -15.89 12.95
N MET A 601 -1.35 -16.58 11.94
CA MET A 601 -1.55 -18.03 11.97
C MET A 601 -0.25 -18.82 11.78
N GLU A 602 0.50 -18.52 10.72
CA GLU A 602 1.61 -19.36 10.26
C GLU A 602 2.90 -19.20 11.07
N VAL A 603 3.13 -18.00 11.62
CA VAL A 603 4.38 -17.64 12.31
C VAL A 603 4.13 -17.35 13.79
N HIS A 604 3.31 -16.34 14.09
CA HIS A 604 3.21 -15.81 15.46
C HIS A 604 2.49 -16.78 16.41
N HIS A 605 1.37 -17.38 15.98
CA HIS A 605 0.68 -18.41 16.76
C HIS A 605 1.57 -19.64 16.96
N ARG A 606 2.25 -20.12 15.91
CA ARG A 606 3.12 -21.31 16.01
C ARG A 606 4.31 -21.08 16.94
N LEU A 607 4.95 -19.91 16.91
CA LEU A 607 6.04 -19.59 17.83
C LEU A 607 5.55 -19.43 19.28
N LEU A 608 4.43 -18.74 19.51
CA LEU A 608 3.83 -18.63 20.85
C LEU A 608 3.35 -19.99 21.38
N GLN A 609 2.82 -20.86 20.52
CA GLN A 609 2.47 -22.24 20.85
C GLN A 609 3.72 -23.06 21.19
N ALA A 610 4.78 -22.96 20.39
CA ALA A 610 6.02 -23.69 20.62
C ALA A 610 6.73 -23.27 21.92
N ILE A 611 6.57 -22.03 22.39
CA ILE A 611 7.16 -21.56 23.65
C ILE A 611 6.25 -21.85 24.85
N LEU A 612 4.94 -21.60 24.74
CA LEU A 612 4.02 -21.56 25.89
C LEU A 612 3.15 -22.82 26.06
N ARG A 613 3.27 -23.81 25.16
CA ARG A 613 2.50 -25.06 25.22
C ARG A 613 3.37 -26.27 24.89
N GLU A 614 3.20 -27.32 25.68
CA GLU A 614 3.77 -28.64 25.38
C GLU A 614 2.95 -29.35 24.29
N PRO A 615 3.56 -30.10 23.36
CA PRO A 615 2.82 -30.77 22.29
C PRO A 615 1.77 -31.79 22.76
N ASN A 616 2.06 -32.48 23.88
CA ASN A 616 1.29 -33.66 24.34
C ASN A 616 0.75 -33.54 25.78
N ALA A 617 0.90 -32.40 26.45
CA ALA A 617 0.40 -32.22 27.82
C ALA A 617 -0.92 -31.43 27.83
N PRO A 618 -1.85 -31.70 28.78
CA PRO A 618 -2.96 -30.80 29.01
C PRO A 618 -2.44 -29.39 29.39
N THR A 619 -3.24 -28.36 29.13
CA THR A 619 -2.82 -26.95 29.22
C THR A 619 -2.66 -26.44 30.66
N ALA A 620 -1.85 -27.12 31.49
CA ALA A 620 -1.73 -26.90 32.93
C ALA A 620 -0.81 -25.72 33.35
N ALA A 621 0.07 -25.25 32.45
CA ALA A 621 0.97 -24.13 32.75
C ALA A 621 0.22 -22.88 33.25
N PRO A 622 0.69 -22.16 34.29
CA PRO A 622 -0.06 -21.03 34.87
C PRO A 622 -0.22 -19.85 33.91
N LEU A 623 0.69 -19.70 32.95
CA LEU A 623 0.64 -18.73 31.87
C LEU A 623 0.20 -19.40 30.56
N ASN A 624 -0.53 -18.68 29.70
CA ASN A 624 -0.87 -19.09 28.33
C ASN A 624 -1.07 -17.84 27.45
N PHE A 625 -1.32 -18.03 26.16
CA PHE A 625 -1.71 -16.96 25.24
C PHE A 625 -3.03 -17.27 24.52
N THR A 626 -3.70 -16.23 24.05
CA THR A 626 -4.85 -16.32 23.12
C THR A 626 -4.76 -15.26 22.04
N SER A 627 -5.52 -15.45 20.96
CA SER A 627 -5.85 -14.37 20.02
C SER A 627 -6.84 -13.41 20.69
N CYS A 628 -6.61 -12.12 20.50
CA CYS A 628 -7.35 -11.02 21.14
C CYS A 628 -7.96 -10.06 20.09
N THR A 629 -7.98 -10.47 18.81
CA THR A 629 -8.41 -9.66 17.63
C THR A 629 -9.86 -9.18 17.65
N ALA A 630 -10.70 -9.68 18.56
CA ALA A 630 -12.07 -9.19 18.79
C ALA A 630 -12.24 -8.45 20.12
N ALA A 631 -11.23 -8.47 21.01
CA ALA A 631 -11.26 -7.87 22.33
C ALA A 631 -11.14 -6.34 22.22
N ARG A 632 -12.09 -5.61 22.82
CA ARG A 632 -12.11 -4.14 22.79
C ARG A 632 -11.94 -3.56 24.18
N PRO A 633 -11.12 -2.52 24.38
CA PRO A 633 -11.02 -1.84 25.65
C PRO A 633 -12.35 -1.12 25.93
N HIS A 634 -12.92 -1.35 27.11
CA HIS A 634 -14.23 -0.83 27.47
C HIS A 634 -14.21 0.69 27.63
N ARG A 635 -15.24 1.37 27.10
CA ARG A 635 -15.24 2.83 26.87
C ARG A 635 -14.95 3.68 28.13
N ARG A 636 -15.26 3.18 29.34
CA ARG A 636 -14.95 3.86 30.62
C ARG A 636 -13.45 4.03 30.89
N PHE A 637 -12.60 3.18 30.29
CA PHE A 637 -11.16 3.15 30.53
C PHE A 637 -10.33 3.75 29.38
N VAL A 638 -10.93 3.94 28.21
CA VAL A 638 -10.26 4.48 27.01
C VAL A 638 -10.11 6.01 27.10
N PRO A 639 -8.93 6.60 26.83
CA PRO A 639 -8.74 8.05 26.76
C PRO A 639 -9.68 8.77 25.78
N TYR A 640 -10.11 9.99 26.12
CA TYR A 640 -11.31 10.62 25.55
C TYR A 640 -11.21 10.92 24.04
N SER A 641 -10.04 11.39 23.57
CA SER A 641 -9.79 11.66 22.15
C SER A 641 -9.50 10.41 21.31
N SER A 642 -9.49 9.22 21.92
CA SER A 642 -9.17 7.96 21.26
C SER A 642 -10.41 7.21 20.79
N THR A 643 -10.19 6.29 19.86
CA THR A 643 -11.16 5.25 19.49
C THR A 643 -10.67 3.93 20.08
N ALA A 644 -11.56 3.11 20.63
CA ALA A 644 -11.22 1.77 21.10
C ALA A 644 -10.58 0.96 19.97
N LYS A 645 -9.35 0.50 20.18
CA LYS A 645 -8.59 -0.36 19.26
C LYS A 645 -8.21 -1.65 19.97
N MET A 646 -8.07 -2.70 19.17
CA MET A 646 -7.85 -4.07 19.60
C MET A 646 -6.35 -4.40 19.48
N ILE A 647 -5.91 -5.47 20.13
CA ILE A 647 -4.58 -6.06 19.96
C ILE A 647 -4.70 -7.48 19.40
N ASP A 648 -3.68 -7.97 18.70
CA ASP A 648 -3.76 -9.25 17.98
C ASP A 648 -3.66 -10.47 18.91
N PHE A 649 -2.71 -10.47 19.85
CA PHE A 649 -2.55 -11.54 20.84
C PHE A 649 -2.29 -10.97 22.23
N CYS A 650 -2.58 -11.76 23.25
CA CYS A 650 -2.28 -11.40 24.63
C CYS A 650 -2.01 -12.65 25.48
N LEU A 651 -1.01 -12.54 26.37
CA LEU A 651 -0.72 -13.57 27.36
C LEU A 651 -1.54 -13.30 28.61
N TYR A 652 -2.02 -14.38 29.21
CA TYR A 652 -2.94 -14.34 30.33
C TYR A 652 -2.58 -15.41 31.37
N LEU A 653 -2.90 -15.09 32.62
CA LEU A 653 -2.82 -16.02 33.75
C LEU A 653 -4.08 -16.87 33.78
N LYS A 654 -3.93 -18.19 33.94
CA LYS A 654 -5.07 -19.08 34.15
C LYS A 654 -5.71 -18.81 35.52
N PRO A 655 -7.05 -18.89 35.65
CA PRO A 655 -7.73 -18.68 36.92
C PRO A 655 -7.39 -19.80 37.91
N THR A 656 -6.48 -19.52 38.85
CA THR A 656 -6.31 -20.34 40.07
C THR A 656 -7.34 -19.95 41.12
N ASP A 657 -7.50 -18.65 41.36
CA ASP A 657 -8.20 -18.10 42.53
C ASP A 657 -9.64 -17.74 42.15
N SER A 658 -10.36 -18.71 41.56
CA SER A 658 -11.66 -18.51 40.88
C SER A 658 -12.70 -17.72 41.69
N PRO A 659 -12.93 -17.94 43.00
CA PRO A 659 -13.90 -17.18 43.78
C PRO A 659 -13.61 -15.67 43.80
N SER A 660 -12.37 -15.27 44.07
CA SER A 660 -11.95 -13.87 44.10
C SER A 660 -11.96 -13.22 42.73
N LEU A 661 -11.58 -13.97 41.69
CA LEU A 661 -11.65 -13.52 40.30
C LEU A 661 -13.11 -13.29 39.87
N GLN A 662 -14.06 -14.14 40.31
CA GLN A 662 -15.50 -13.92 40.08
C GLN A 662 -16.05 -12.74 40.88
N ALA A 663 -15.68 -12.60 42.15
CA ALA A 663 -16.09 -11.47 42.99
C ALA A 663 -15.59 -10.13 42.43
N LEU A 664 -14.37 -10.10 41.88
CA LEU A 664 -13.85 -8.96 41.11
C LEU A 664 -14.67 -8.74 39.85
N GLY A 665 -14.80 -9.77 38.99
CA GLY A 665 -15.53 -9.67 37.72
C GLY A 665 -16.94 -9.09 37.89
N ARG A 666 -17.72 -9.61 38.84
CA ARG A 666 -19.09 -9.12 39.18
C ARG A 666 -19.16 -7.64 39.58
N ARG A 667 -18.05 -7.06 40.05
CA ARG A 667 -17.96 -5.67 40.53
C ARG A 667 -17.31 -4.71 39.51
N THR A 668 -16.95 -5.20 38.32
CA THR A 668 -16.43 -4.39 37.21
C THR A 668 -17.51 -4.09 36.15
N PRO A 669 -17.43 -2.96 35.42
CA PRO A 669 -18.35 -2.66 34.32
C PRO A 669 -18.13 -3.55 33.08
N THR A 670 -17.01 -4.27 33.01
CA THR A 670 -16.68 -5.24 31.95
C THR A 670 -17.24 -6.63 32.23
N LEU A 671 -17.67 -6.92 33.46
CA LEU A 671 -17.95 -8.27 33.96
C LEU A 671 -16.75 -9.23 33.88
N THR A 672 -15.52 -8.69 33.82
CA THR A 672 -14.26 -9.43 33.71
C THR A 672 -13.20 -8.89 34.67
N VAL A 673 -12.13 -9.66 34.90
CA VAL A 673 -10.94 -9.20 35.64
C VAL A 673 -10.00 -8.32 34.80
N ASN A 674 -10.49 -7.76 33.69
CA ASN A 674 -9.73 -7.01 32.70
C ASN A 674 -10.45 -5.73 32.25
N HIS A 675 -9.71 -4.85 31.56
CA HIS A 675 -10.22 -3.62 30.96
C HIS A 675 -11.05 -3.83 29.67
N THR A 676 -11.38 -5.09 29.32
CA THR A 676 -12.14 -5.51 28.15
C THR A 676 -13.24 -6.51 28.54
N ASP A 677 -14.36 -6.48 27.82
CA ASP A 677 -15.52 -7.37 27.94
C ASP A 677 -15.35 -8.73 27.22
N PHE A 678 -14.13 -9.04 26.76
CA PHE A 678 -13.81 -10.25 26.00
C PHE A 678 -13.95 -11.53 26.83
N ALA A 679 -15.07 -12.24 26.66
CA ALA A 679 -15.46 -13.41 27.45
C ALA A 679 -14.39 -14.53 27.61
N PRO A 680 -13.56 -14.88 26.61
CA PRO A 680 -12.48 -15.86 26.79
C PRO A 680 -11.43 -15.49 27.85
N LEU A 681 -11.39 -14.22 28.27
CA LEU A 681 -10.52 -13.69 29.32
C LEU A 681 -11.30 -13.19 30.54
N GLN A 682 -12.54 -13.65 30.76
CA GLN A 682 -13.41 -13.17 31.83
C GLN A 682 -12.76 -13.26 33.22
N LEU A 683 -12.14 -14.40 33.55
CA LEU A 683 -11.47 -14.66 34.83
C LEU A 683 -9.95 -14.76 34.69
N SER A 684 -9.38 -14.33 33.56
CA SER A 684 -7.98 -14.57 33.18
C SER A 684 -7.22 -13.24 33.02
N PRO A 685 -6.50 -12.75 34.04
CA PRO A 685 -5.80 -11.46 33.97
C PRO A 685 -4.77 -11.40 32.83
N ILE A 686 -4.80 -10.31 32.04
CA ILE A 686 -3.86 -10.05 30.95
C ILE A 686 -2.55 -9.47 31.51
N VAL A 687 -1.42 -10.06 31.13
CA VAL A 687 -0.08 -9.69 31.66
C VAL A 687 0.90 -9.15 30.61
N LEU A 688 0.74 -9.54 29.35
CA LEU A 688 1.57 -9.07 28.23
C LEU A 688 0.69 -8.90 26.99
N SER A 689 0.77 -7.74 26.37
CA SER A 689 0.02 -7.39 25.15
C SER A 689 0.91 -7.51 23.91
N ILE A 690 0.41 -8.11 22.82
CA ILE A 690 1.17 -8.29 21.58
C ILE A 690 0.37 -7.74 20.39
N GLU A 691 0.95 -6.75 19.72
CA GLU A 691 0.42 -6.12 18.50
C GLU A 691 1.28 -6.56 17.30
N THR A 692 0.65 -6.94 16.20
CA THR A 692 1.36 -7.46 15.01
C THR A 692 1.07 -6.60 13.80
N LYS A 693 2.05 -6.29 12.95
CA LYS A 693 1.83 -5.51 11.73
C LYS A 693 2.60 -6.09 10.54
N ARG A 694 2.00 -5.97 9.34
CA ARG A 694 2.71 -6.23 8.08
C ARG A 694 4.01 -5.41 7.99
N PRO A 695 5.03 -5.93 7.29
CA PRO A 695 6.18 -5.13 6.86
C PRO A 695 5.77 -3.77 6.26
N GLY A 696 6.59 -2.74 6.44
CA GLY A 696 6.41 -1.45 5.76
C GLY A 696 5.29 -0.52 6.29
N LYS A 697 4.34 -0.97 7.12
CA LYS A 697 3.41 -0.09 7.84
C LYS A 697 4.16 0.90 8.76
N GLU A 698 3.61 2.10 8.97
CA GLU A 698 4.16 3.05 9.96
C GLU A 698 3.97 2.52 11.40
N LEU A 699 5.07 2.44 12.16
CA LEU A 699 5.08 2.02 13.57
C LEU A 699 4.17 2.88 14.45
N ASP A 700 3.96 4.16 14.09
CA ASP A 700 3.02 5.10 14.72
C ASP A 700 1.62 4.49 14.96
N ALA A 701 1.16 3.60 14.09
CA ALA A 701 -0.14 2.95 14.22
C ALA A 701 -0.15 1.90 15.35
N ALA A 702 0.86 1.03 15.41
CA ALA A 702 1.01 0.00 16.44
C ALA A 702 1.34 0.60 17.80
N GLN A 703 2.23 1.60 17.85
CA GLN A 703 2.54 2.35 19.07
C GLN A 703 1.27 2.98 19.66
N LEU A 704 0.43 3.60 18.83
CA LEU A 704 -0.83 4.17 19.29
C LEU A 704 -1.86 3.09 19.71
N GLN A 705 -1.90 1.93 19.06
CA GLN A 705 -2.75 0.82 19.49
C GLN A 705 -2.33 0.31 20.87
N MET A 706 -1.04 -0.03 21.02
CA MET A 706 -0.48 -0.51 22.28
C MET A 706 -0.62 0.51 23.41
N GLY A 707 -0.32 1.79 23.15
CA GLY A 707 -0.42 2.84 24.15
C GLY A 707 -1.87 3.11 24.60
N VAL A 708 -2.85 3.05 23.70
CA VAL A 708 -4.28 3.20 24.05
C VAL A 708 -4.78 1.99 24.86
N TRP A 709 -4.32 0.78 24.51
CA TRP A 709 -4.62 -0.45 25.25
C TRP A 709 -4.01 -0.42 26.65
N HIS A 710 -2.72 -0.07 26.77
CA HIS A 710 -2.03 0.07 28.06
C HIS A 710 -2.64 1.18 28.92
N ALA A 711 -3.04 2.33 28.35
CA ALA A 711 -3.73 3.39 29.08
C ALA A 711 -5.08 2.90 29.65
N ALA A 712 -5.83 2.09 28.88
CA ALA A 712 -7.05 1.44 29.38
C ALA A 712 -6.76 0.39 30.47
N GLN A 713 -5.66 -0.35 30.38
CA GLN A 713 -5.23 -1.29 31.43
C GLN A 713 -4.84 -0.56 32.72
N TRP A 714 -4.05 0.51 32.64
CA TRP A 714 -3.71 1.37 33.79
C TRP A 714 -4.95 2.00 34.43
N SER A 715 -5.88 2.51 33.61
CA SER A 715 -7.15 3.10 34.06
C SER A 715 -8.04 2.07 34.77
N PHE A 716 -8.13 0.85 34.24
CA PHE A 716 -8.83 -0.25 34.89
C PHE A 716 -8.20 -0.63 36.23
N LEU A 717 -6.88 -0.85 36.28
CA LEU A 717 -6.18 -1.21 37.53
C LEU A 717 -6.39 -0.14 38.61
N ARG A 718 -6.28 1.15 38.26
CA ARG A 718 -6.58 2.29 39.16
C ARG A 718 -8.03 2.30 39.67
N SER A 719 -8.97 1.74 38.91
CA SER A 719 -10.38 1.65 39.29
C SER A 719 -10.73 0.46 40.19
N VAL A 720 -9.94 -0.62 40.18
CA VAL A 720 -10.20 -1.84 40.98
C VAL A 720 -9.37 -1.94 42.26
N ILE A 721 -8.19 -1.30 42.31
CA ILE A 721 -7.39 -1.24 43.54
C ILE A 721 -8.15 -0.48 44.63
N GLY A 722 -8.33 -1.15 45.78
CA GLY A 722 -9.09 -0.62 46.92
C GLY A 722 -10.59 -0.47 46.71
N LEU A 723 -11.18 -1.13 45.70
CA LEU A 723 -12.63 -1.08 45.46
C LEU A 723 -13.40 -1.66 46.66
N ALA A 724 -14.23 -0.85 47.32
CA ALA A 724 -15.06 -1.27 48.46
C ALA A 724 -16.44 -1.82 48.03
N PRO A 725 -17.12 -2.65 48.85
CA PRO A 725 -18.46 -3.17 48.52
C PRO A 725 -19.56 -2.10 48.60
N GLN A 726 -19.39 -1.08 49.44
CA GLN A 726 -20.30 0.06 49.61
C GLN A 726 -19.74 1.32 48.92
N PRO A 727 -20.58 2.32 48.61
CA PRO A 727 -20.10 3.62 48.12
C PRO A 727 -19.21 4.30 49.17
N LEU A 728 -17.99 4.67 48.76
CA LEU A 728 -17.03 5.39 49.59
C LEU A 728 -17.45 6.86 49.75
N THR A 729 -17.14 7.44 50.91
CA THR A 729 -17.17 8.90 51.11
C THR A 729 -16.09 9.60 50.29
N ALA A 730 -16.18 10.93 50.15
CA ALA A 730 -15.21 11.72 49.39
C ALA A 730 -13.77 11.60 49.95
N GLU A 731 -13.63 11.50 51.28
CA GLU A 731 -12.34 11.36 51.95
C GLU A 731 -11.73 9.96 51.73
N GLU A 732 -12.55 8.91 51.84
CA GLU A 732 -12.12 7.53 51.57
C GLU A 732 -11.77 7.31 50.09
N GLU A 733 -12.47 7.94 49.14
CA GLU A 733 -12.13 7.86 47.71
C GLU A 733 -10.82 8.60 47.39
N ILE A 734 -10.51 9.70 48.08
CA ILE A 734 -9.19 10.35 48.01
C ILE A 734 -8.10 9.41 48.53
N LEU A 735 -8.30 8.79 49.70
CA LEU A 735 -7.36 7.83 50.28
C LEU A 735 -7.18 6.60 49.39
N ARG A 736 -8.27 6.08 48.81
CA ARG A 736 -8.23 4.97 47.83
C ARG A 736 -7.44 5.37 46.59
N SER A 737 -7.63 6.57 46.07
CA SER A 737 -6.90 7.10 44.91
C SER A 737 -5.40 7.25 45.17
N GLN A 738 -5.02 7.69 46.37
CA GLN A 738 -3.63 7.75 46.83
C GLN A 738 -3.01 6.33 46.91
N LYS A 739 -3.67 5.40 47.62
CA LYS A 739 -3.22 4.00 47.73
C LYS A 739 -3.14 3.29 46.38
N ALA A 740 -4.09 3.55 45.47
CA ALA A 740 -4.04 3.04 44.11
C ALA A 740 -2.84 3.63 43.32
N SER A 741 -2.54 4.91 43.49
CA SER A 741 -1.38 5.54 42.84
C SER A 741 -0.06 4.96 43.34
N GLU A 742 0.07 4.72 44.65
CA GLU A 742 1.22 4.05 45.25
C GLU A 742 1.38 2.61 44.73
N ALA A 743 0.32 1.80 44.79
CA ALA A 743 0.34 0.41 44.32
C ALA A 743 0.68 0.29 42.83
N LEU A 744 0.23 1.22 41.98
CA LEU A 744 0.62 1.26 40.57
C LEU A 744 2.07 1.73 40.38
N GLY A 745 2.59 2.59 41.25
CA GLY A 745 4.01 2.92 41.32
C GLY A 745 4.89 1.71 41.67
N GLN A 746 4.43 0.87 42.59
CA GLN A 746 5.10 -0.40 42.95
C GLN A 746 5.11 -1.42 41.79
N LEU A 747 4.12 -1.40 40.88
CA LEU A 747 4.15 -2.20 39.65
C LEU A 747 5.20 -1.67 38.64
N GLY A 748 5.41 -0.36 38.60
CA GLY A 748 6.39 0.33 37.76
C GLY A 748 6.00 0.43 36.28
N PHE A 749 5.74 -0.71 35.63
CA PHE A 749 5.48 -0.78 34.20
C PHE A 749 4.51 -1.90 33.79
N ILE A 750 3.96 -1.78 32.58
CA ILE A 750 3.27 -2.87 31.87
C ILE A 750 4.01 -3.13 30.55
N PRO A 751 4.52 -4.35 30.30
CA PRO A 751 5.24 -4.69 29.08
C PRO A 751 4.30 -5.01 27.91
N GLY A 752 4.85 -4.95 26.70
CA GLY A 752 4.20 -5.37 25.47
C GLY A 752 5.22 -5.74 24.39
N ILE A 753 4.72 -6.31 23.29
CA ILE A 753 5.52 -6.64 22.10
C ILE A 753 4.85 -6.02 20.88
N ILE A 754 5.63 -5.37 20.01
CA ILE A 754 5.23 -5.03 18.65
C ILE A 754 6.01 -5.90 17.68
N VAL A 755 5.31 -6.75 16.92
CA VAL A 755 5.89 -7.59 15.87
C VAL A 755 5.67 -6.94 14.51
N GLN A 756 6.73 -6.72 13.73
CA GLN A 756 6.64 -6.15 12.39
C GLN A 756 7.29 -7.07 11.34
N GLY A 757 6.47 -7.92 10.71
CA GLY A 757 6.97 -9.06 9.93
C GLY A 757 7.95 -9.89 10.75
N HIS A 758 9.19 -10.04 10.29
CA HIS A 758 10.21 -10.76 11.04
C HIS A 758 10.65 -10.10 12.36
N ARG A 759 10.45 -8.80 12.57
CA ARG A 759 11.09 -8.04 13.68
C ARG A 759 10.26 -8.10 14.95
N TRP A 760 10.86 -8.55 16.06
CA TRP A 760 10.22 -8.54 17.38
C TRP A 760 10.78 -7.39 18.23
N LEU A 761 9.90 -6.45 18.56
CA LEU A 761 10.21 -5.23 19.31
C LEU A 761 9.59 -5.30 20.71
N PHE A 762 10.41 -5.15 21.74
CA PHE A 762 9.96 -4.91 23.10
C PHE A 762 9.50 -3.45 23.24
N VAL A 763 8.36 -3.27 23.89
CA VAL A 763 7.81 -1.98 24.30
C VAL A 763 7.26 -2.11 25.72
N PHE A 764 7.13 -1.01 26.44
CA PHE A 764 6.48 -1.00 27.75
C PHE A 764 5.86 0.37 28.01
N SER A 765 4.95 0.45 28.97
CA SER A 765 4.50 1.75 29.47
C SER A 765 4.69 1.90 30.96
N THR A 766 5.02 3.13 31.37
CA THR A 766 5.08 3.58 32.76
C THR A 766 3.98 4.61 33.02
N LEU A 767 3.75 4.94 34.30
CA LEU A 767 2.93 6.08 34.69
C LEU A 767 3.81 7.26 35.13
N GLU A 768 3.53 8.43 34.57
CA GLU A 768 4.07 9.71 35.04
C GLU A 768 2.91 10.53 35.60
N GLY A 769 2.71 10.42 36.92
CA GLY A 769 1.51 10.91 37.61
C GLY A 769 0.24 10.19 37.15
N GLU A 770 -0.58 10.87 36.35
CA GLU A 770 -1.78 10.28 35.73
C GLU A 770 -1.62 9.94 34.24
N ARG A 771 -0.47 10.25 33.61
CA ARG A 771 -0.23 10.01 32.18
C ARG A 771 0.40 8.65 31.95
N THR A 772 -0.03 7.97 30.89
CA THR A 772 0.65 6.78 30.37
C THR A 772 1.77 7.22 29.43
N VAL A 773 3.00 6.81 29.71
CA VAL A 773 4.15 7.00 28.80
C VAL A 773 4.53 5.65 28.21
N LEU A 774 4.39 5.50 26.89
CA LEU A 774 4.81 4.31 26.15
C LEU A 774 6.23 4.50 25.61
N TRP A 775 7.14 3.61 26.00
CA TRP A 775 8.54 3.57 25.59
C TRP A 775 8.72 2.54 24.47
N THR A 776 9.46 2.91 23.42
CA THR A 776 9.40 2.22 22.13
C THR A 776 10.77 1.97 21.47
N GLU A 777 10.78 1.01 20.54
CA GLU A 777 11.84 0.70 19.56
C GLU A 777 13.03 -0.19 19.98
N ARG A 778 12.93 -0.98 21.06
CA ARG A 778 13.98 -1.98 21.38
C ARG A 778 13.73 -3.32 20.65
N GLN A 779 14.48 -3.61 19.60
CA GLN A 779 14.46 -4.94 18.96
C GLN A 779 15.23 -5.96 19.80
N PHE A 780 14.68 -7.17 19.98
CA PHE A 780 15.31 -8.25 20.74
C PHE A 780 15.46 -9.58 20.00
N GLY A 781 14.84 -9.74 18.83
CA GLY A 781 15.05 -10.91 17.98
C GLY A 781 14.37 -10.77 16.62
N THR A 782 14.63 -11.72 15.70
CA THR A 782 13.95 -11.79 14.40
C THR A 782 13.68 -13.22 13.96
N THR A 783 12.62 -13.44 13.18
CA THR A 783 12.35 -14.74 12.54
C THR A 783 13.08 -14.91 11.19
N GLN A 784 14.29 -14.35 11.05
CA GLN A 784 15.10 -14.47 9.82
C GLN A 784 16.16 -15.57 9.88
N SER A 785 16.56 -15.99 11.08
CA SER A 785 17.49 -17.09 11.30
C SER A 785 17.11 -17.90 12.54
N ILE A 786 17.59 -19.14 12.63
CA ILE A 786 17.33 -20.00 13.79
C ILE A 786 17.89 -19.36 15.08
N LEU A 787 19.10 -18.79 15.02
CA LEU A 787 19.74 -18.10 16.13
C LEU A 787 18.96 -16.84 16.57
N ASP A 788 18.52 -16.01 15.62
CA ASP A 788 17.73 -14.80 15.92
C ASP A 788 16.32 -15.13 16.42
N THR A 789 15.77 -16.29 16.04
CA THR A 789 14.48 -16.76 16.53
C THR A 789 14.61 -17.32 17.95
N TYR A 790 15.75 -17.93 18.32
CA TYR A 790 16.02 -18.26 19.72
C TYR A 790 16.16 -17.01 20.61
N ALA A 791 16.62 -15.87 20.09
CA ALA A 791 16.54 -14.60 20.82
C ALA A 791 15.07 -14.13 21.03
N VAL A 792 14.17 -14.39 20.07
CA VAL A 792 12.72 -14.19 20.27
C VAL A 792 12.17 -15.12 21.37
N VAL A 793 12.57 -16.40 21.37
CA VAL A 793 12.22 -17.36 22.42
C VAL A 793 12.68 -16.84 23.79
N ALA A 794 13.94 -16.45 23.93
CA ALA A 794 14.50 -15.94 25.19
C ALA A 794 13.72 -14.72 25.72
N GLY A 795 13.47 -13.71 24.88
CA GLY A 795 12.75 -12.50 25.29
C GLY A 795 11.30 -12.78 25.72
N ILE A 796 10.59 -13.71 25.06
CA ILE A 796 9.24 -14.11 25.48
C ILE A 796 9.28 -14.85 26.82
N ARG A 797 10.29 -15.69 27.07
CA ARG A 797 10.47 -16.43 28.32
C ARG A 797 10.87 -15.52 29.50
N GLU A 798 11.68 -14.49 29.27
CA GLU A 798 11.98 -13.45 30.27
C GLU A 798 10.75 -12.59 30.62
N LEU A 799 9.93 -12.22 29.64
CA LEU A 799 8.66 -11.52 29.89
C LEU A 799 7.64 -12.42 30.61
N ALA A 800 7.66 -13.73 30.34
CA ALA A 800 6.90 -14.72 31.09
C ALA A 800 7.42 -14.88 32.54
N ARG A 801 8.74 -14.80 32.77
CA ARG A 801 9.34 -14.74 34.11
C ARG A 801 8.86 -13.51 34.88
N TRP A 802 8.91 -12.31 34.28
CA TRP A 802 8.37 -11.09 34.91
C TRP A 802 6.89 -11.23 35.28
N ALA A 803 6.07 -11.84 34.41
CA ALA A 803 4.66 -12.08 34.71
C ALA A 803 4.48 -13.02 35.93
N ARG A 804 5.30 -14.08 36.04
CA ARG A 804 5.29 -15.03 37.18
C ARG A 804 5.79 -14.39 38.47
N ASP A 805 6.90 -13.64 38.42
CA ASP A 805 7.67 -13.26 39.60
C ASP A 805 7.32 -11.86 40.12
N ALA A 806 6.84 -10.95 39.26
CA ALA A 806 6.44 -9.59 39.64
C ALA A 806 4.92 -9.38 39.52
N TYR A 807 4.32 -9.70 38.37
CA TYR A 807 2.90 -9.38 38.14
C TYR A 807 1.94 -10.23 38.98
N VAL A 808 2.13 -11.56 39.05
CA VAL A 808 1.25 -12.46 39.83
C VAL A 808 1.19 -12.08 41.32
N PRO A 809 2.33 -11.89 42.04
CA PRO A 809 2.29 -11.50 43.44
C PRO A 809 1.67 -10.11 43.63
N TRP A 810 2.05 -9.14 42.78
CA TRP A 810 1.50 -7.78 42.84
C TRP A 810 -0.01 -7.75 42.64
N PHE A 811 -0.54 -8.47 41.64
CA PHE A 811 -1.97 -8.51 41.33
C PHE A 811 -2.77 -9.17 42.46
N ARG A 812 -2.25 -10.25 43.05
CA ARG A 812 -2.86 -10.87 44.23
C ARG A 812 -2.92 -9.90 45.42
N ALA A 813 -1.80 -9.25 45.74
CA ALA A 813 -1.69 -8.35 46.89
C ALA A 813 -2.51 -7.05 46.74
N ASN A 814 -2.52 -6.43 45.56
CA ASN A 814 -3.10 -5.10 45.36
C ASN A 814 -4.50 -5.10 44.72
N VAL A 815 -4.83 -6.13 43.93
CA VAL A 815 -6.13 -6.23 43.24
C VAL A 815 -7.06 -7.25 43.89
N LEU A 816 -6.58 -8.46 44.24
CA LEU A 816 -7.46 -9.53 44.75
C LEU A 816 -7.65 -9.56 46.28
N ALA A 817 -6.78 -8.90 47.07
CA ALA A 817 -6.87 -8.92 48.53
C ALA A 817 -8.23 -8.45 49.09
N GLY A 818 -8.89 -7.48 48.44
CA GLY A 818 -10.24 -7.01 48.79
C GLY A 818 -11.40 -7.88 48.28
N PHE A 819 -11.10 -9.10 47.81
CA PHE A 819 -12.04 -10.02 47.16
C PHE A 819 -11.84 -11.48 47.61
N GLN A 820 -11.07 -11.76 48.67
CA GLN A 820 -11.04 -13.10 49.26
C GLN A 820 -12.39 -13.44 49.91
N PRO A 821 -12.88 -14.69 49.83
CA PRO A 821 -14.10 -15.09 50.52
C PRO A 821 -13.92 -14.95 52.04
N THR A 822 -14.81 -14.20 52.68
CA THR A 822 -15.00 -14.27 54.13
C THR A 822 -15.74 -15.58 54.47
N GLU A 823 -15.37 -16.23 55.57
CA GLU A 823 -15.91 -17.54 56.03
C GLU A 823 -17.39 -17.50 56.49
N VAL A 824 -18.18 -16.55 55.99
CA VAL A 824 -19.56 -16.26 56.41
C VAL A 824 -20.58 -16.66 55.33
N ASP A 825 -20.16 -16.86 54.08
CA ASP A 825 -21.01 -17.27 52.96
C ASP A 825 -21.12 -18.81 52.80
N GLU A 826 -21.20 -19.57 53.91
CA GLU A 826 -21.77 -20.93 53.85
C GLU A 826 -23.30 -20.82 53.70
N PRO A 827 -23.91 -21.47 52.69
CA PRO A 827 -25.36 -21.47 52.54
C PRO A 827 -26.01 -22.33 53.63
N ALA A 828 -26.92 -21.74 54.39
CA ALA A 828 -27.69 -22.46 55.40
C ALA A 828 -28.70 -23.43 54.75
N SER A 829 -28.40 -24.74 54.88
CA SER A 829 -29.23 -25.93 54.60
C SER A 829 -29.88 -26.05 53.21
#